data_AF-A0A947HIQ0-F1
#
_entry.id   AF-A0A947HIQ0-F1
#
_cell.length_a   1.000
_cell.length_b   1.000
_cell.length_c   1.000
_cell.angle_alpha   90.00
_cell.angle_beta   90.00
_cell.angle_gamma   90.00
#
_symmetry.space_group_name_H-M   'P 1'
#
loop_
_entity.id
_entity.type
_entity.pdbx_description
1 polymer ?
#
loop_
_entity_poly.entity_id
_entity_poly.type
_entity_poly.pdbx_seq_one_letter_code
_entity_poly.pdbx_strand_id
1 'polypeptide(L)'
;MTTRVEKNRRILIIDDNPSIHEDFRKILAPPSSVELDSKSALDELEAELFGEFPTTSAPAAEGYLLAHAYQGKEGLAIVEEGYYRGETYALAFVDMRMPPGWDGVETIRRIWDVDPEVQVVICTAYSDYSWEEIIERLGTCDRLLILKKPFDTVEVAQLARALTEKWQLARHAHLKLAQLQSMVEEHTRELAQANEHLEAEVAERKRSEERYRLVAVGANDGLWDWDLITGRVYYSPRFQALLGFAEGTFGSTLDDWSSRVAQEDRDAVSALFESFARGDADQLYSEFRMTHDDGSVRWVMCKGVAVRSAAATSGTSERVRAAGSLTDITDRKLAEEQLRFEARHDALTGLANRSALVERLDQLLTDDAGAAPRRFAVLFMDLDRFKVVNDSLGHHVGDQLLVAIASRLRASLRGSDTSGRPGVGDTFASEGRLPQPRSDIARLGGDEFVMVLDGVSEPQHAMAIAERIHHALAPAFSLGDQELYASASIGVTLRSAGSCTGEDILRDADTAMYHAKASGRARTRFFDPAMHDRAVERLRIETELRHAIERGELLLHYQPIFDSNLAVVSVEALVRWQHPVRGLIPPSEFIPIAEETGLIVPLGRWVLRTACAQLAKWRQDSTHASGLTLAVNVSARQFAEVGFSELVAATLAETGIDPRSLVLEVTETTAMSKAEAAVTQLTALTVTGIRFHLDDFGTGYSSLSYLHKMPIAALKIDRSFVSSMGDDDTSRSIVHAVIALAHALGLVVVAEGVETAQTLAHLERMGCDSFQGFGLCRPGAAEVIAALIAGGRVLPVLRIAA
;
A
#
# COMPACT_ATOMS: atom_id res chain seq x y z
N MET A 1 80.19 12.63 15.01
CA MET A 1 81.61 12.45 14.63
C MET A 1 82.32 13.77 14.85
N THR A 2 83.17 13.85 15.87
CA THR A 2 83.98 15.03 16.21
C THR A 2 85.12 15.13 15.21
N THR A 3 84.86 15.76 14.06
CA THR A 3 85.89 16.20 13.13
C THR A 3 86.78 17.18 13.88
N ARG A 4 88.04 16.78 14.10
CA ARG A 4 89.09 17.64 14.64
C ARG A 4 89.22 18.79 13.65
N VAL A 5 88.64 19.95 13.96
CA VAL A 5 88.67 21.11 13.06
C VAL A 5 90.13 21.50 12.91
N GLU A 6 90.65 21.29 11.71
CA GLU A 6 92.01 21.67 11.36
C GLU A 6 92.17 23.17 11.66
N LYS A 7 93.15 23.50 12.50
CA LYS A 7 93.44 24.88 12.86
C LYS A 7 94.02 25.58 11.65
N ASN A 8 93.30 26.57 11.09
CA ASN A 8 93.89 27.42 10.06
C ASN A 8 95.04 28.23 10.68
N ARG A 9 96.27 27.87 10.30
CA ARG A 9 97.53 28.51 10.70
C ARG A 9 98.27 29.14 9.51
N ARG A 10 97.54 29.47 8.45
CA ARG A 10 98.10 30.14 7.27
C ARG A 10 98.21 31.64 7.54
N ILE A 11 99.41 32.16 7.43
CA ILE A 11 99.72 33.58 7.60
C ILE A 11 100.33 34.09 6.31
N LEU A 12 99.83 35.21 5.81
CA LEU A 12 100.40 35.94 4.67
C LEU A 12 101.27 37.09 5.18
N ILE A 13 102.46 37.26 4.61
CA ILE A 13 103.34 38.38 4.90
C ILE A 13 103.53 39.17 3.62
N ILE A 14 103.19 40.47 3.65
CA ILE A 14 103.28 41.39 2.53
C ILE A 14 104.22 42.55 2.93
N ASP A 15 105.45 42.56 2.44
CA ASP A 15 106.46 43.59 2.77
C ASP A 15 107.45 43.70 1.59
N ASP A 16 107.89 44.90 1.21
CA ASP A 16 108.81 45.06 0.08
C ASP A 16 110.28 44.77 0.44
N ASN A 17 110.60 44.66 1.73
CA ASN A 17 111.94 44.40 2.23
C ASN A 17 112.17 42.90 2.49
N PRO A 18 113.09 42.24 1.74
CA PRO A 18 113.42 40.82 1.93
C PRO A 18 113.87 40.45 3.34
N SER A 19 114.52 41.35 4.09
CA SER A 19 114.99 41.05 5.45
C SER A 19 113.83 40.83 6.42
N ILE A 20 112.71 41.53 6.22
CA ILE A 20 111.52 41.42 7.07
C ILE A 20 110.88 40.04 6.92
N HIS A 21 110.83 39.51 5.70
CA HIS A 21 110.34 38.15 5.47
C HIS A 21 111.20 37.08 6.17
N GLU A 22 112.51 37.28 6.24
CA GLU A 22 113.40 36.39 7.00
C GLU A 22 113.16 36.49 8.51
N ASP A 23 112.93 37.71 9.03
CA ASP A 23 112.63 37.91 10.45
C ASP A 23 111.30 37.24 10.85
N PHE A 24 110.23 37.43 10.07
CA PHE A 24 108.98 36.73 10.31
C PHE A 24 109.13 35.20 10.17
N ARG A 25 109.98 34.72 9.25
CA ARG A 25 110.27 33.29 9.13
C ARG A 25 110.97 32.75 10.38
N LYS A 26 111.95 33.47 10.93
CA LYS A 26 112.61 33.09 12.19
C LYS A 26 111.64 33.06 13.38
N ILE A 27 110.64 33.94 13.39
CA ILE A 27 109.71 34.07 14.52
C ILE A 27 108.53 33.09 14.43
N LEU A 28 107.96 32.89 13.24
CA LEU A 28 106.67 32.21 13.05
C LEU A 28 106.76 30.86 12.33
N ALA A 29 107.85 30.57 11.61
CA ALA A 29 108.00 29.27 10.96
C ALA A 29 108.30 28.16 11.99
N PRO A 30 107.96 26.89 11.69
CA PRO A 30 108.38 25.78 12.54
C PRO A 30 109.92 25.68 12.58
N PRO A 31 110.53 25.30 13.73
CA PRO A 31 111.98 25.22 13.86
C PRO A 31 112.58 24.26 12.82
N SER A 32 113.73 24.64 12.25
CA SER A 32 114.43 23.85 11.24
C SER A 32 115.07 22.60 11.85
N SER A 33 115.15 21.49 11.11
CA SER A 33 115.72 20.22 11.58
C SER A 33 117.19 20.32 12.03
N VAL A 34 117.92 21.35 11.58
CA VAL A 34 119.34 21.59 11.93
C VAL A 34 119.49 22.34 13.27
N GLU A 35 118.49 23.13 13.68
CA GLU A 35 118.47 23.81 14.98
C GLU A 35 118.01 22.88 16.11
N LEU A 36 117.23 21.85 15.80
CA LEU A 36 116.87 20.77 16.73
C LEU A 36 118.09 19.92 17.13
N ASP A 37 119.00 19.60 16.20
CA ASP A 37 120.24 18.85 16.49
C ASP A 37 121.26 19.68 17.28
N SER A 38 121.33 21.00 17.04
CA SER A 38 122.26 21.89 17.75
C SER A 38 121.83 22.13 19.21
N LYS A 39 120.52 22.20 19.45
CA LYS A 39 119.93 22.32 20.78
C LYS A 39 120.02 20.98 21.54
N SER A 40 119.83 19.86 20.85
CA SER A 40 120.09 18.51 21.36
C SER A 40 121.54 18.33 21.82
N ALA A 41 122.53 18.79 21.05
CA ALA A 41 123.95 18.67 21.41
C ALA A 41 124.36 19.59 22.58
N LEU A 42 123.73 20.75 22.72
CA LEU A 42 123.91 21.65 23.87
C LEU A 42 123.23 21.11 25.13
N ASP A 43 122.01 20.57 25.00
CA ASP A 43 121.29 19.92 26.10
C ASP A 43 122.02 18.64 26.57
N GLU A 44 122.67 17.89 25.67
CA GLU A 44 123.54 16.74 26.00
C GLU A 44 124.83 17.17 26.74
N LEU A 45 125.47 18.27 26.31
CA LEU A 45 126.68 18.80 26.97
C LEU A 45 126.36 19.41 28.35
N GLU A 46 125.19 20.04 28.50
CA GLU A 46 124.69 20.61 29.76
C GLU A 46 124.30 19.51 30.76
N ALA A 47 123.75 18.39 30.28
CA ALA A 47 123.48 17.20 31.09
C ALA A 47 124.77 16.49 31.57
N GLU A 48 125.83 16.44 30.76
CA GLU A 48 127.15 15.89 31.15
C GLU A 48 127.89 16.75 32.19
N LEU A 49 127.70 18.08 32.16
CA LEU A 49 128.39 19.03 33.04
C LEU A 49 127.68 19.25 34.40
N PHE A 50 126.35 19.17 34.44
CA PHE A 50 125.57 19.58 35.62
C PHE A 50 124.63 18.51 36.21
N GLY A 51 124.46 17.35 35.57
CA GLY A 51 123.57 16.27 36.04
C GLY A 51 122.08 16.51 35.75
N GLU A 52 121.31 15.43 35.57
CA GLU A 52 119.94 15.43 35.04
C GLU A 52 118.95 16.33 35.82
N PHE A 53 118.35 17.31 35.12
CA PHE A 53 117.14 18.01 35.56
C PHE A 53 115.92 17.51 34.75
N PRO A 54 114.72 17.35 35.37
CA PRO A 54 113.52 17.00 34.63
C PRO A 54 113.07 18.18 33.76
N THR A 55 113.25 18.05 32.44
CA THR A 55 112.72 19.01 31.46
C THR A 55 111.20 18.93 31.42
N THR A 56 110.52 19.98 31.87
CA THR A 56 109.13 20.27 31.50
C THR A 56 109.07 20.48 29.99
N SER A 57 108.58 19.47 29.26
CA SER A 57 108.35 19.58 27.81
C SER A 57 107.30 20.66 27.55
N ALA A 58 107.75 21.87 27.16
CA ALA A 58 106.86 22.86 26.58
C ALA A 58 106.19 22.24 25.34
N PRO A 59 104.87 22.42 25.14
CA PRO A 59 104.20 21.89 23.96
C PRO A 59 104.92 22.38 22.71
N ALA A 60 105.34 21.46 21.85
CA ALA A 60 106.03 21.73 20.61
C ALA A 60 105.30 22.86 19.85
N ALA A 61 106.02 23.96 19.58
CA ALA A 61 105.46 25.08 18.85
C ALA A 61 105.16 24.63 17.41
N GLU A 62 103.93 24.20 17.15
CA GLU A 62 103.40 23.98 15.80
C GLU A 62 103.53 25.31 15.04
N GLY A 63 104.47 25.41 14.11
CA GLY A 63 104.73 26.63 13.36
C GLY A 63 103.58 27.03 12.43
N TYR A 64 103.62 28.27 11.95
CA TYR A 64 102.67 28.81 10.99
C TYR A 64 103.10 28.50 9.55
N LEU A 65 102.12 28.33 8.65
CA LEU A 65 102.36 28.22 7.22
C LEU A 65 102.42 29.62 6.63
N LEU A 66 103.63 30.07 6.28
CA LEU A 66 103.89 31.42 5.81
C LEU A 66 103.83 31.48 4.28
N ALA A 67 102.96 32.33 3.75
CA ALA A 67 103.03 32.81 2.37
C ALA A 67 103.69 34.19 2.35
N HIS A 68 104.44 34.48 1.29
CA HIS A 68 105.22 35.71 1.16
C HIS A 68 104.82 36.43 -0.12
N ALA A 69 104.59 37.73 -0.02
CA ALA A 69 104.40 38.63 -1.15
C ALA A 69 105.25 39.88 -0.94
N TYR A 70 105.86 40.39 -2.01
CA TYR A 70 106.74 41.56 -1.94
C TYR A 70 106.00 42.86 -2.26
N GLN A 71 104.75 42.77 -2.71
CA GLN A 71 103.90 43.89 -3.09
C GLN A 71 102.42 43.59 -2.82
N GLY A 72 101.61 44.62 -2.60
CA GLY A 72 100.18 44.47 -2.30
C GLY A 72 99.36 43.71 -3.34
N LYS A 73 99.64 43.90 -4.64
CA LYS A 73 98.96 43.17 -5.74
C LYS A 73 99.24 41.67 -5.72
N GLU A 74 100.48 41.30 -5.41
CA GLU A 74 100.89 39.90 -5.28
C GLU A 74 100.21 39.28 -4.07
N GLY A 75 100.15 40.00 -2.94
CA GLY A 75 99.43 39.56 -1.76
C GLY A 75 97.94 39.32 -2.01
N LEU A 76 97.26 40.20 -2.74
CA LEU A 76 95.86 40.01 -3.14
C LEU A 76 95.68 38.73 -3.97
N ALA A 77 96.52 38.52 -4.99
CA ALA A 77 96.45 37.35 -5.85
C ALA A 77 96.60 36.04 -5.06
N ILE A 78 97.48 36.03 -4.04
CA ILE A 78 97.65 34.88 -3.13
C ILE A 78 96.38 34.65 -2.29
N VAL A 79 95.74 35.70 -1.79
CA VAL A 79 94.47 35.58 -1.04
C VAL A 79 93.33 35.10 -1.94
N GLU A 80 93.19 35.65 -3.15
CA GLU A 80 92.19 35.22 -4.13
C GLU A 80 92.35 33.74 -4.46
N GLU A 81 93.57 33.30 -4.79
CA GLU A 81 93.84 31.90 -5.08
C GLU A 81 93.54 31.00 -3.88
N GLY A 82 93.93 31.42 -2.67
CA GLY A 82 93.61 30.71 -1.44
C GLY A 82 92.11 30.60 -1.20
N TYR A 83 91.36 31.68 -1.39
CA TYR A 83 89.91 31.72 -1.21
C TYR A 83 89.19 30.78 -2.19
N TYR A 84 89.56 30.80 -3.47
CA TYR A 84 88.98 29.90 -4.47
C TYR A 84 89.31 28.42 -4.23
N ARG A 85 90.49 28.12 -3.66
CA ARG A 85 90.89 26.75 -3.32
C ARG A 85 90.36 26.26 -1.97
N GLY A 86 89.64 27.10 -1.22
CA GLY A 86 89.19 26.77 0.15
C GLY A 86 90.32 26.75 1.18
N GLU A 87 91.46 27.35 0.83
CA GLU A 87 92.72 27.41 1.56
C GLU A 87 92.98 28.85 2.05
N THR A 88 92.03 29.41 2.80
CA THR A 88 92.04 30.82 3.22
C THR A 88 93.15 31.13 4.21
N TYR A 89 93.54 32.39 4.28
CA TYR A 89 94.54 32.86 5.25
C TYR A 89 93.85 33.36 6.52
N ALA A 90 94.31 32.91 7.68
CA ALA A 90 93.73 33.36 8.95
C ALA A 90 94.22 34.76 9.34
N LEU A 91 95.45 35.12 8.95
CA LEU A 91 96.09 36.39 9.27
C LEU A 91 96.98 36.89 8.12
N ALA A 92 97.02 38.20 7.90
CA ALA A 92 97.98 38.85 7.02
C ALA A 92 98.76 39.95 7.77
N PHE A 93 100.09 39.90 7.75
CA PHE A 93 100.96 41.02 8.12
C PHE A 93 101.22 41.85 6.86
N VAL A 94 100.91 43.15 6.90
CA VAL A 94 100.97 44.03 5.72
C VAL A 94 101.77 45.26 6.05
N ASP A 95 102.85 45.51 5.32
CA ASP A 95 103.62 46.74 5.46
C ASP A 95 102.85 47.96 4.96
N MET A 96 103.04 49.09 5.63
CA MET A 96 102.37 50.33 5.28
C MET A 96 102.89 50.97 3.98
N ARG A 97 104.19 50.83 3.66
CA ARG A 97 104.83 51.55 2.54
C ARG A 97 105.65 50.63 1.64
N MET A 98 105.07 50.24 0.50
CA MET A 98 105.69 49.35 -0.49
C MET A 98 105.83 50.03 -1.89
N PRO A 99 106.74 51.00 -2.11
CA PRO A 99 106.92 51.65 -3.43
C PRO A 99 107.53 50.70 -4.48
N PRO A 100 107.15 50.79 -5.78
CA PRO A 100 106.20 51.72 -6.41
C PRO A 100 104.73 51.25 -6.41
N GLY A 101 104.38 50.21 -5.65
CA GLY A 101 103.07 49.56 -5.69
C GLY A 101 102.02 50.16 -4.75
N TRP A 102 101.07 49.32 -4.33
CA TRP A 102 100.00 49.69 -3.39
C TRP A 102 100.56 49.93 -1.99
N ASP A 103 100.02 50.92 -1.29
CA ASP A 103 100.27 51.09 0.14
C ASP A 103 99.54 50.00 0.96
N GLY A 104 99.86 49.91 2.25
CA GLY A 104 99.27 48.91 3.13
C GLY A 104 97.75 49.04 3.24
N VAL A 105 97.21 50.26 3.24
CA VAL A 105 95.77 50.51 3.38
C VAL A 105 94.98 50.02 2.16
N GLU A 106 95.40 50.37 0.95
CA GLU A 106 94.76 49.89 -0.28
C GLU A 106 94.89 48.37 -0.41
N THR A 107 96.03 47.80 -0.01
CA THR A 107 96.23 46.34 0.00
C THR A 107 95.21 45.63 0.90
N ILE A 108 94.97 46.15 2.11
CA ILE A 108 94.04 45.56 3.09
C ILE A 108 92.60 45.65 2.59
N ARG A 109 92.20 46.81 2.06
CA ARG A 109 90.85 47.01 1.51
C ARG A 109 90.53 45.96 0.45
N ARG A 110 91.48 45.73 -0.46
CA ARG A 110 91.35 44.74 -1.54
C ARG A 110 91.29 43.31 -1.02
N ILE A 111 92.10 42.98 -0.01
CA ILE A 111 92.09 41.65 0.60
C ILE A 111 90.72 41.37 1.24
N TRP A 112 90.13 42.33 1.96
CA TRP A 112 88.82 42.14 2.60
C TRP A 112 87.63 42.13 1.65
N ASP A 113 87.73 42.76 0.47
CA ASP A 113 86.71 42.63 -0.58
C ASP A 113 86.61 41.17 -1.09
N VAL A 114 87.72 40.41 -1.04
CA VAL A 114 87.80 39.01 -1.46
C VAL A 114 87.49 38.06 -0.30
N ASP A 115 88.22 38.20 0.79
CA ASP A 115 88.05 37.39 1.99
C ASP A 115 87.87 38.32 3.21
N PRO A 116 86.62 38.62 3.60
CA PRO A 116 86.34 39.50 4.72
C PRO A 116 86.73 38.87 6.07
N GLU A 117 86.98 37.55 6.15
CA GLU A 117 87.27 36.90 7.42
C GLU A 117 88.73 37.07 7.85
N VAL A 118 89.66 37.32 6.91
CA VAL A 118 91.11 37.46 7.17
C VAL A 118 91.39 38.52 8.24
N GLN A 119 92.16 38.16 9.28
CA GLN A 119 92.66 39.13 10.25
C GLN A 119 93.88 39.84 9.68
N VAL A 120 94.11 41.11 10.02
CA VAL A 120 95.18 41.91 9.44
C VAL A 120 95.97 42.65 10.51
N VAL A 121 97.30 42.62 10.39
CA VAL A 121 98.23 43.43 11.18
C VAL A 121 99.02 44.34 10.26
N ILE A 122 98.84 45.64 10.44
CA ILE A 122 99.63 46.67 9.75
C ILE A 122 101.01 46.78 10.40
N CYS A 123 102.06 46.70 9.60
CA CYS A 123 103.43 46.95 10.03
C CYS A 123 103.87 48.36 9.58
N THR A 124 104.40 49.19 10.48
CA THR A 124 104.80 50.58 10.14
C THR A 124 106.01 51.08 10.94
N ALA A 125 106.86 51.92 10.34
CA ALA A 125 108.05 52.53 10.94
C ALA A 125 107.84 54.04 11.24
N TYR A 126 106.84 54.39 12.07
CA TYR A 126 106.51 55.76 12.54
C TYR A 126 106.14 56.81 11.45
N SER A 127 104.99 57.45 11.64
CA SER A 127 104.49 58.68 10.97
C SER A 127 104.01 58.61 9.50
N ASP A 128 103.44 57.48 9.06
CA ASP A 128 102.96 57.36 7.67
C ASP A 128 101.49 57.76 7.46
N TYR A 129 100.60 57.43 8.40
CA TYR A 129 99.18 57.83 8.45
C TYR A 129 98.70 57.92 9.91
N SER A 130 97.69 58.73 10.20
CA SER A 130 97.03 58.74 11.51
C SER A 130 96.07 57.54 11.67
N TRP A 131 95.77 57.12 12.91
CA TRP A 131 94.80 56.03 13.14
C TRP A 131 93.40 56.39 12.63
N GLU A 132 93.05 57.67 12.69
CA GLU A 132 91.79 58.22 12.19
C GLU A 132 91.69 58.08 10.66
N GLU A 133 92.78 58.37 9.93
CA GLU A 133 92.85 58.22 8.47
C GLU A 133 92.73 56.75 8.02
N ILE A 134 93.31 55.82 8.80
CA ILE A 134 93.21 54.38 8.52
C ILE A 134 91.76 53.90 8.72
N ILE A 135 91.11 54.30 9.83
CA ILE A 135 89.71 53.95 10.11
C ILE A 135 88.75 54.59 9.10
N GLU A 136 88.98 55.84 8.65
CA GLU A 136 88.13 56.49 7.65
C GLU A 136 88.13 55.71 6.33
N ARG A 137 89.27 55.13 5.94
CA ARG A 137 89.42 54.37 4.70
C ARG A 137 89.00 52.91 4.78
N LEU A 138 89.20 52.26 5.92
CA LEU A 138 88.96 50.82 6.10
C LEU A 138 87.71 50.48 6.94
N GLY A 139 87.11 51.48 7.59
CA GLY A 139 86.01 51.33 8.53
C GLY A 139 86.45 50.82 9.90
N THR A 140 85.61 51.04 10.92
CA THR A 140 85.83 50.53 12.27
C THR A 140 85.67 49.01 12.26
N CYS A 141 86.75 48.26 12.49
CA CYS A 141 86.70 46.81 12.55
C CYS A 141 87.66 46.24 13.59
N ASP A 142 87.21 45.21 14.32
CA ASP A 142 88.03 44.54 15.33
C ASP A 142 89.06 43.57 14.71
N ARG A 143 89.25 43.62 13.39
CA ARG A 143 90.07 42.70 12.58
C ARG A 143 91.41 43.31 12.18
N LEU A 144 91.69 44.53 12.64
CA LEU A 144 92.87 45.31 12.32
C LEU A 144 93.68 45.60 13.59
N LEU A 145 94.97 45.29 13.58
CA LEU A 145 95.92 45.73 14.61
C LEU A 145 97.13 46.40 13.97
N ILE A 146 97.85 47.23 14.73
CA ILE A 146 99.08 47.88 14.28
C ILE A 146 100.27 47.31 15.07
N LEU A 147 101.34 47.01 14.36
CA LEU A 147 102.63 46.60 14.88
C LEU A 147 103.72 47.60 14.41
N LYS A 148 104.49 48.16 15.34
CA LYS A 148 105.54 49.14 15.04
C LYS A 148 106.89 48.47 14.77
N LYS A 149 107.63 48.95 13.77
CA LYS A 149 109.01 48.55 13.46
C LYS A 149 110.03 49.35 14.32
N PRO A 150 111.13 48.74 14.82
CA PRO A 150 111.53 47.33 14.68
C PRO A 150 110.67 46.40 15.53
N PHE A 151 110.42 45.19 15.03
CA PHE A 151 109.48 44.25 15.66
C PHE A 151 110.08 43.57 16.88
N ASP A 152 109.28 43.46 17.95
CA ASP A 152 109.57 42.54 19.05
C ASP A 152 109.05 41.13 18.71
N THR A 153 109.92 40.13 18.94
CA THR A 153 109.61 38.72 18.61
C THR A 153 108.42 38.17 19.37
N VAL A 154 108.21 38.61 20.62
CA VAL A 154 107.10 38.18 21.48
C VAL A 154 105.80 38.84 21.01
N GLU A 155 105.83 40.11 20.63
CA GLU A 155 104.66 40.83 20.11
C GLU A 155 104.11 40.17 18.84
N VAL A 156 104.99 39.85 17.87
CA VAL A 156 104.59 39.17 16.63
C VAL A 156 103.95 37.81 16.89
N ALA A 157 104.57 36.99 17.77
CA ALA A 157 104.06 35.67 18.10
C ALA A 157 102.71 35.73 18.85
N GLN A 158 102.53 36.70 19.75
CA GLN A 158 101.27 36.90 20.47
C GLN A 158 100.14 37.34 19.53
N LEU A 159 100.41 38.27 18.61
CA LEU A 159 99.44 38.71 17.61
C LEU A 159 99.03 37.58 16.68
N ALA A 160 100.01 36.82 16.18
CA ALA A 160 99.75 35.66 15.33
C ALA A 160 98.82 34.65 16.01
N ARG A 161 99.06 34.34 17.29
CA ARG A 161 98.21 33.42 18.05
C ARG A 161 96.82 33.97 18.30
N ALA A 162 96.71 35.18 18.83
CA ALA A 162 95.43 35.76 19.24
C ALA A 162 94.48 35.93 18.04
N LEU A 163 95.00 36.43 16.91
CA LEU A 163 94.19 36.70 15.72
C LEU A 163 93.78 35.42 14.99
N THR A 164 94.68 34.43 14.87
CA THR A 164 94.31 33.15 14.24
C THR A 164 93.31 32.35 15.09
N GLU A 165 93.40 32.41 16.43
CA GLU A 165 92.37 31.84 17.32
C GLU A 165 91.03 32.58 17.19
N LYS A 166 91.04 33.91 17.08
CA LYS A 166 89.83 34.73 16.88
C LYS A 166 89.12 34.36 15.57
N TRP A 167 89.87 34.22 14.47
CA TRP A 167 89.34 33.80 13.17
C TRP A 167 88.58 32.46 13.29
N GLN A 168 89.21 31.47 13.94
CA GLN A 168 88.64 30.14 14.11
C GLN A 168 87.34 30.14 14.92
N LEU A 169 87.28 30.93 16.01
CA LEU A 169 86.09 31.03 16.85
C LEU A 169 84.91 31.68 16.11
N ALA A 170 85.18 32.75 15.36
CA ALA A 170 84.15 33.45 14.60
C ALA A 170 83.53 32.53 13.53
N ARG A 171 84.36 31.77 12.80
CA ARG A 171 83.89 30.82 11.78
C ARG A 171 83.03 29.72 12.38
N HIS A 172 83.44 29.17 13.53
CA HIS A 172 82.67 28.13 14.22
C HIS A 172 81.29 28.61 14.67
N ALA A 173 81.19 29.82 15.22
CA ALA A 173 79.91 30.38 15.67
C ALA A 173 78.93 30.54 14.49
N HIS A 174 79.43 31.02 13.34
CA HIS A 174 78.62 31.22 12.15
C HIS A 174 78.01 29.91 11.63
N LEU A 175 78.82 28.84 11.54
CA LEU A 175 78.36 27.52 11.10
C LEU A 175 77.31 26.92 12.05
N LYS A 176 77.50 27.08 13.36
CA LYS A 176 76.58 26.56 14.38
C LYS A 176 75.19 27.21 14.28
N LEU A 177 75.15 28.53 14.04
CA LEU A 177 73.89 29.27 13.91
C LEU A 177 73.10 28.83 12.68
N ALA A 178 73.76 28.67 11.53
CA ALA A 178 73.13 28.19 10.31
C ALA A 178 72.50 26.79 10.51
N GLN A 179 73.21 25.91 11.23
CA GLN A 179 72.71 24.57 11.52
C GLN A 179 71.46 24.58 12.43
N LEU A 180 71.44 25.43 13.46
CA LEU A 180 70.27 25.56 14.35
C LEU A 180 69.05 26.11 13.61
N GLN A 181 69.23 27.09 12.72
CA GLN A 181 68.14 27.66 11.94
C GLN A 181 67.47 26.61 11.05
N SER A 182 68.26 25.80 10.34
CA SER A 182 67.73 24.73 9.48
C SER A 182 66.88 23.71 10.25
N MET A 183 67.30 23.36 11.47
CA MET A 183 66.58 22.37 12.30
C MET A 183 65.26 22.91 12.85
N VAL A 184 65.20 24.20 13.19
CA VAL A 184 63.93 24.83 13.64
C VAL A 184 62.92 24.88 12.50
N GLU A 185 63.34 25.21 11.29
CA GLU A 185 62.46 25.24 10.12
C GLU A 185 61.88 23.85 9.79
N GLU A 186 62.69 22.80 9.92
CA GLU A 186 62.27 21.41 9.71
C GLU A 186 61.20 20.98 10.72
N HIS A 187 61.47 21.12 12.03
CA HIS A 187 60.50 20.76 13.06
C HIS A 187 59.19 21.56 12.99
N THR A 188 59.26 22.85 12.63
CA THR A 188 58.05 23.68 12.50
C THR A 188 57.14 23.17 11.38
N ARG A 189 57.73 22.65 10.30
CA ARG A 189 57.00 22.06 9.18
C ARG A 189 56.33 20.74 9.55
N GLU A 190 57.03 19.87 10.29
CA GLU A 190 56.47 18.59 10.77
C GLU A 190 55.28 18.79 11.71
N LEU A 191 55.38 19.75 12.63
CA LEU A 191 54.31 20.03 13.59
C LEU A 191 53.05 20.55 12.90
N ALA A 192 53.20 21.40 11.87
CA ALA A 192 52.07 21.90 11.09
C ALA A 192 51.31 20.75 10.38
N GLN A 193 52.04 19.79 9.80
CA GLN A 193 51.44 18.62 9.15
C GLN A 193 50.71 17.71 10.14
N ALA A 194 51.29 17.47 11.32
CA ALA A 194 50.66 16.67 12.36
C ALA A 194 49.35 17.31 12.87
N ASN A 195 49.33 18.63 13.01
CA ASN A 195 48.14 19.33 13.49
C ASN A 195 47.00 19.31 12.46
N GLU A 196 47.31 19.49 11.17
CA GLU A 196 46.31 19.37 10.08
C GLU A 196 45.70 17.96 10.02
N HIS A 197 46.51 16.92 10.22
CA HIS A 197 46.03 15.54 10.28
C HIS A 197 45.08 15.30 11.47
N LEU A 198 45.43 15.81 12.66
CA LEU A 198 44.61 15.67 13.86
C LEU A 198 43.26 16.39 13.72
N GLU A 199 43.27 17.60 13.12
CA GLU A 199 42.04 18.36 12.85
C GLU A 199 41.10 17.60 11.90
N ALA A 200 41.66 16.93 10.88
CA ALA A 200 40.89 16.09 9.96
C ALA A 200 40.25 14.89 10.67
N GLU A 201 40.99 14.17 11.52
CA GLU A 201 40.46 13.03 12.29
C GLU A 201 39.34 13.46 13.25
N VAL A 202 39.52 14.58 13.96
CA VAL A 202 38.49 15.13 14.86
C VAL A 202 37.23 15.53 14.10
N ALA A 203 37.39 16.15 12.92
CA ALA A 203 36.26 16.53 12.08
C ALA A 203 35.50 15.31 11.54
N GLU A 204 36.20 14.26 11.12
CA GLU A 204 35.60 13.01 10.66
C GLU A 204 34.83 12.31 11.80
N ARG A 205 35.44 12.21 12.98
CA ARG A 205 34.81 11.60 14.15
C ARG A 205 33.53 12.34 14.53
N LYS A 206 33.55 13.67 14.58
CA LYS A 206 32.35 14.49 14.85
C LYS A 206 31.25 14.26 13.80
N ARG A 207 31.61 14.21 12.51
CA ARG A 207 30.65 13.91 11.43
C ARG A 207 30.06 12.51 11.56
N SER A 208 30.86 11.52 11.98
CA SER A 208 30.39 10.16 12.20
C SER A 208 29.42 10.09 13.38
N GLU A 209 29.75 10.71 14.52
CA GLU A 209 28.89 10.76 15.71
C GLU A 209 27.56 11.48 15.41
N GLU A 210 27.61 12.61 14.70
CA GLU A 210 26.41 13.33 14.29
C GLU A 210 25.53 12.50 13.34
N ARG A 211 26.13 11.79 12.39
CA ARG A 211 25.41 10.90 11.48
C ARG A 211 24.65 9.82 12.23
N TYR A 212 25.29 9.14 13.19
CA TYR A 212 24.62 8.12 13.99
C TYR A 212 23.50 8.69 14.85
N ARG A 213 23.70 9.87 15.47
CA ARG A 213 22.65 10.55 16.24
C ARG A 213 21.44 10.88 15.37
N LEU A 214 21.65 11.40 14.16
CA LEU A 214 20.57 11.76 13.23
C LEU A 214 19.80 10.53 12.76
N VAL A 215 20.48 9.40 12.51
CA VAL A 215 19.81 8.13 12.15
C VAL A 215 18.93 7.64 13.30
N ALA A 216 19.43 7.66 14.55
CA ALA A 216 18.64 7.25 15.71
C ALA A 216 17.41 8.15 15.94
N VAL A 217 17.55 9.47 15.78
CA VAL A 217 16.43 10.42 15.87
C VAL A 217 15.43 10.20 14.75
N GLY A 218 15.89 10.06 13.50
CA GLY A 218 15.04 9.86 12.32
C GLY A 218 14.28 8.52 12.33
N ALA A 219 14.87 7.46 12.90
CA ALA A 219 14.21 6.17 13.08
C ALA A 219 13.10 6.19 14.16
N ASN A 220 12.96 7.30 14.89
CA ASN A 220 12.11 7.36 16.08
C ASN A 220 12.55 6.37 17.19
N ASP A 221 13.86 6.06 17.18
CA ASP A 221 14.72 5.31 18.11
C ASP A 221 14.73 5.55 19.63
N GLY A 222 14.24 4.66 20.49
CA GLY A 222 14.65 4.65 21.91
C GLY A 222 15.96 3.89 22.10
N LEU A 223 17.07 4.53 22.47
CA LEU A 223 18.37 3.82 22.60
C LEU A 223 18.56 3.30 24.03
N TRP A 224 19.12 2.09 24.13
CA TRP A 224 19.57 1.51 25.39
C TRP A 224 20.99 0.97 25.26
N ASP A 225 21.74 1.05 26.35
CA ASP A 225 23.13 0.61 26.44
C ASP A 225 23.39 -0.04 27.79
N TRP A 226 23.58 -1.35 27.76
CA TRP A 226 23.70 -2.23 28.91
C TRP A 226 25.15 -2.63 29.13
N ASP A 227 25.69 -2.23 30.27
CA ASP A 227 26.93 -2.76 30.81
C ASP A 227 26.65 -4.12 31.48
N LEU A 228 27.13 -5.20 30.85
CA LEU A 228 26.91 -6.57 31.30
C LEU A 228 27.74 -6.93 32.55
N ILE A 229 28.77 -6.13 32.88
CA ILE A 229 29.62 -6.33 34.05
C ILE A 229 28.97 -5.69 35.28
N THR A 230 28.51 -4.45 35.15
CA THR A 230 27.92 -3.71 36.28
C THR A 230 26.42 -3.90 36.43
N GLY A 231 25.76 -4.46 35.41
CA GLY A 231 24.31 -4.62 35.36
C GLY A 231 23.54 -3.31 35.11
N ARG A 232 24.24 -2.19 34.87
CA ARG A 232 23.62 -0.89 34.62
C ARG A 232 23.23 -0.73 33.17
N VAL A 233 22.06 -0.14 32.95
CA VAL A 233 21.55 0.19 31.62
C VAL A 233 21.37 1.70 31.54
N TYR A 234 21.99 2.29 30.53
CA TYR A 234 21.69 3.64 30.09
C TYR A 234 20.49 3.61 29.15
N TYR A 235 19.49 4.43 29.44
CA TYR A 235 18.32 4.64 28.58
C TYR A 235 18.31 6.07 28.09
N SER A 236 18.26 6.27 26.76
CA SER A 236 18.25 7.62 26.19
C SER A 236 16.99 8.39 26.59
N PRO A 237 17.00 9.74 26.56
CA PRO A 237 15.81 10.54 26.88
C PRO A 237 14.58 10.15 26.05
N ARG A 238 14.83 9.74 24.80
CA ARG A 238 13.80 9.27 23.88
C ARG A 238 13.21 7.91 24.28
N PHE A 239 14.03 6.99 24.77
CA PHE A 239 13.54 5.72 25.34
C PHE A 239 12.57 5.98 26.49
N GLN A 240 12.91 6.91 27.38
CA GLN A 240 12.08 7.27 28.52
C GLN A 240 10.76 7.90 28.05
N ALA A 241 10.82 8.83 27.08
CA ALA A 241 9.65 9.46 26.49
C ALA A 241 8.71 8.46 25.78
N LEU A 242 9.24 7.42 25.10
CA LEU A 242 8.42 6.36 24.49
C LEU A 242 7.56 5.60 25.50
N LEU A 243 8.01 5.51 26.75
CA LEU A 243 7.30 4.86 27.84
C LEU A 243 6.54 5.85 28.73
N GLY A 244 6.55 7.15 28.41
CA GLY A 244 5.80 8.19 29.12
C GLY A 244 6.58 8.87 30.25
N PHE A 245 7.87 8.60 30.40
CA PHE A 245 8.70 9.14 31.48
C PHE A 245 9.39 10.45 31.08
N ALA A 246 9.45 11.38 32.04
CA ALA A 246 10.30 12.56 31.93
C ALA A 246 11.79 12.17 32.00
N GLU A 247 12.65 12.99 31.40
CA GLU A 247 14.08 12.72 31.36
C GLU A 247 14.68 12.58 32.78
N GLY A 248 15.34 11.45 33.03
CA GLY A 248 16.01 11.15 34.29
C GLY A 248 15.11 10.54 35.37
N THR A 249 13.84 10.28 35.09
CA THR A 249 12.93 9.63 36.06
C THR A 249 12.87 8.11 35.90
N PHE A 250 13.32 7.58 34.76
CA PHE A 250 13.44 6.14 34.55
C PHE A 250 14.70 5.59 35.22
N GLY A 251 14.62 4.39 35.79
CA GLY A 251 15.73 3.75 36.48
C GLY A 251 16.89 3.36 35.55
N SER A 252 17.91 2.72 36.10
CA SER A 252 19.16 2.41 35.38
C SER A 252 19.54 0.93 35.44
N THR A 253 18.55 0.06 35.67
CA THR A 253 18.72 -1.39 35.72
C THR A 253 17.85 -2.07 34.67
N LEU A 254 18.13 -3.35 34.40
CA LEU A 254 17.30 -4.18 33.54
C LEU A 254 15.94 -4.50 34.19
N ASP A 255 15.86 -4.54 35.52
CA ASP A 255 14.63 -4.79 36.26
C ASP A 255 13.63 -3.64 36.11
N ASP A 256 14.12 -2.39 36.10
CA ASP A 256 13.29 -1.19 35.85
C ASP A 256 12.55 -1.30 34.51
N TRP A 257 13.22 -1.85 33.50
CA TRP A 257 12.64 -2.12 32.20
C TRP A 257 11.75 -3.37 32.18
N SER A 258 12.20 -4.49 32.76
CA SER A 258 11.47 -5.76 32.78
C SER A 258 10.13 -5.64 33.52
N SER A 259 10.07 -4.81 34.56
CA SER A 259 8.84 -4.53 35.32
C SER A 259 7.70 -3.94 34.47
N ARG A 260 8.05 -3.29 33.35
CA ARG A 260 7.09 -2.66 32.43
C ARG A 260 6.64 -3.56 31.30
N VAL A 261 7.24 -4.74 31.12
CA VAL A 261 6.74 -5.72 30.14
C VAL A 261 5.39 -6.25 30.60
N ALA A 262 4.43 -6.42 29.68
CA ALA A 262 3.11 -6.96 29.97
C ALA A 262 3.20 -8.36 30.58
N GLN A 263 2.28 -8.69 31.49
CA GLN A 263 2.36 -9.91 32.30
C GLN A 263 2.48 -11.18 31.46
N GLU A 264 1.80 -11.23 30.31
CA GLU A 264 1.81 -12.39 29.40
C GLU A 264 3.14 -12.54 28.64
N ASP A 265 3.91 -11.47 28.48
CA ASP A 265 5.14 -11.45 27.68
C ASP A 265 6.41 -11.51 28.56
N ARG A 266 6.30 -11.26 29.88
CA ARG A 266 7.43 -11.16 30.83
C ARG A 266 8.38 -12.35 30.80
N ASP A 267 7.84 -13.57 30.93
CA ASP A 267 8.66 -14.78 31.05
C ASP A 267 9.47 -15.03 29.76
N ALA A 268 8.83 -14.85 28.60
CA ALA A 268 9.47 -15.02 27.30
C ALA A 268 10.57 -13.98 27.06
N VAL A 269 10.31 -12.73 27.42
CA VAL A 269 11.25 -11.62 27.26
C VAL A 269 12.44 -11.74 28.22
N SER A 270 12.22 -12.12 29.48
CA SER A 270 13.30 -12.35 30.46
C SER A 270 14.25 -13.46 30.00
N ALA A 271 13.68 -14.60 29.59
CA ALA A 271 14.47 -15.72 29.09
C ALA A 271 15.31 -15.35 27.85
N LEU A 272 14.76 -14.52 26.96
CA LEU A 272 15.48 -14.04 25.78
C LEU A 272 16.65 -13.12 26.15
N PHE A 273 16.45 -12.17 27.06
CA PHE A 273 17.53 -11.27 27.52
C PHE A 273 18.62 -11.99 28.30
N GLU A 274 18.27 -12.98 29.12
CA GLU A 274 19.22 -13.85 29.80
C GLU A 274 20.05 -14.67 28.81
N SER A 275 19.41 -15.28 27.80
CA SER A 275 20.08 -16.03 26.75
C SER A 275 21.01 -15.15 25.90
N PHE A 276 20.58 -13.92 25.60
CA PHE A 276 21.40 -12.92 24.92
C PHE A 276 22.59 -12.46 25.76
N ALA A 277 22.43 -12.28 27.08
CA ALA A 277 23.53 -11.94 27.99
C ALA A 277 24.57 -13.08 28.10
N ARG A 278 24.12 -14.34 28.16
CA ARG A 278 24.99 -15.54 28.20
C ARG A 278 25.77 -15.78 26.91
N GLY A 279 25.30 -15.20 25.80
CA GLY A 279 25.98 -15.28 24.52
C GLY A 279 25.46 -16.35 23.56
N ASP A 280 24.27 -16.88 23.81
CA ASP A 280 23.63 -17.91 22.96
C ASP A 280 23.18 -17.33 21.60
N ALA A 281 22.97 -16.01 21.51
CA ALA A 281 22.56 -15.29 20.30
C ALA A 281 23.39 -14.01 20.10
N ASP A 282 23.93 -13.76 18.90
CA ASP A 282 24.73 -12.56 18.58
C ASP A 282 23.91 -11.29 18.34
N GLN A 283 22.60 -11.45 18.08
CA GLN A 283 21.65 -10.35 17.95
C GLN A 283 20.40 -10.64 18.77
N LEU A 284 19.85 -9.59 19.37
CA LEU A 284 18.56 -9.59 20.04
C LEU A 284 17.52 -9.02 19.08
N TYR A 285 16.41 -9.73 18.90
CA TYR A 285 15.22 -9.22 18.21
C TYR A 285 13.97 -9.79 18.88
N SER A 286 13.06 -8.92 19.31
CA SER A 286 11.76 -9.35 19.83
C SER A 286 10.72 -8.25 19.69
N GLU A 287 9.47 -8.65 19.48
CA GLU A 287 8.30 -7.78 19.56
C GLU A 287 7.45 -8.21 20.75
N PHE A 288 7.14 -7.28 21.66
CA PHE A 288 6.38 -7.57 22.88
C PHE A 288 5.66 -6.31 23.37
N ARG A 289 4.79 -6.48 24.36
CA ARG A 289 4.00 -5.39 24.92
C ARG A 289 4.66 -4.81 26.17
N MET A 290 4.64 -3.48 26.28
CA MET A 290 5.07 -2.74 27.46
C MET A 290 3.96 -1.80 27.95
N THR A 291 3.88 -1.62 29.26
CA THR A 291 2.96 -0.69 29.91
C THR A 291 3.59 0.70 29.97
N HIS A 292 2.92 1.66 29.36
CA HIS A 292 3.23 3.10 29.42
C HIS A 292 2.87 3.67 30.81
N ASP A 293 3.42 4.84 31.17
CA ASP A 293 3.20 5.45 32.49
C ASP A 293 1.72 5.77 32.78
N ASP A 294 0.92 6.04 31.74
CA ASP A 294 -0.54 6.26 31.85
C ASP A 294 -1.37 4.96 31.97
N GLY A 295 -0.71 3.79 31.98
CA GLY A 295 -1.36 2.47 32.05
C GLY A 295 -1.78 1.89 30.71
N SER A 296 -1.63 2.61 29.59
CA SER A 296 -1.86 2.06 28.26
C SER A 296 -0.79 1.03 27.87
N VAL A 297 -1.15 0.11 26.98
CA VAL A 297 -0.22 -0.92 26.48
C VAL A 297 0.31 -0.50 25.12
N ARG A 298 1.64 -0.54 24.95
CA ARG A 298 2.36 -0.24 23.71
C ARG A 298 3.01 -1.51 23.19
N TRP A 299 2.93 -1.73 21.87
CA TRP A 299 3.77 -2.73 21.23
C TRP A 299 5.12 -2.13 20.91
N VAL A 300 6.19 -2.81 21.33
CA VAL A 300 7.56 -2.37 21.09
C VAL A 300 8.35 -3.44 20.37
N MET A 301 9.25 -3.00 19.49
CA MET A 301 10.25 -3.84 18.84
C MET A 301 11.60 -3.52 19.45
N CYS A 302 12.23 -4.51 20.11
CA CYS A 302 13.56 -4.37 20.67
C CYS A 302 14.60 -5.05 19.77
N LYS A 303 15.69 -4.33 19.49
CA LYS A 303 16.86 -4.83 18.77
C LYS A 303 18.11 -4.56 19.58
N GLY A 304 19.07 -5.48 19.58
CA GLY A 304 20.33 -5.29 20.31
C GLY A 304 21.49 -6.10 19.76
N VAL A 305 22.70 -5.60 19.97
CA VAL A 305 23.96 -6.26 19.60
C VAL A 305 24.91 -6.22 20.80
N ALA A 306 25.60 -7.32 21.06
CA ALA A 306 26.57 -7.42 22.14
C ALA A 306 28.02 -7.26 21.63
N VAL A 307 28.83 -6.54 22.39
CA VAL A 307 30.26 -6.34 22.15
C VAL A 307 31.06 -7.23 23.10
N ARG A 308 32.02 -7.97 22.52
CA ARG A 308 32.92 -8.87 23.23
C ARG A 308 34.20 -8.12 23.65
N SER A 309 34.78 -8.49 24.80
CA SER A 309 36.07 -7.93 25.22
C SER A 309 37.19 -8.37 24.27
N ALA A 310 38.06 -7.45 23.88
CA ALA A 310 39.28 -7.75 23.11
C ALA A 310 40.39 -8.41 23.96
N ALA A 311 40.25 -8.44 25.29
CA ALA A 311 41.27 -8.91 26.24
C ALA A 311 41.07 -10.38 26.70
N ALA A 312 40.46 -11.23 25.88
CA ALA A 312 40.25 -12.64 26.24
C ALA A 312 41.47 -13.51 25.86
N THR A 313 42.45 -13.60 26.76
CA THR A 313 43.65 -14.46 26.60
C THR A 313 43.39 -15.95 26.90
N SER A 314 42.14 -16.35 27.13
CA SER A 314 41.81 -17.72 27.53
C SER A 314 40.40 -18.12 27.07
N GLY A 315 40.22 -18.42 25.77
CA GLY A 315 39.19 -19.33 25.22
C GLY A 315 37.69 -19.03 25.44
N THR A 316 37.31 -18.16 26.37
CA THR A 316 35.94 -17.80 26.72
C THR A 316 35.81 -16.30 26.48
N SER A 317 35.26 -15.94 25.32
CA SER A 317 35.03 -14.55 24.95
C SER A 317 33.81 -14.01 25.71
N GLU A 318 34.07 -13.43 26.88
CA GLU A 318 33.04 -12.84 27.74
C GLU A 318 32.54 -11.52 27.12
N ARG A 319 31.21 -11.39 27.01
CA ARG A 319 30.54 -10.18 26.52
C ARG A 319 30.56 -9.12 27.62
N VAL A 320 30.95 -7.90 27.28
CA VAL A 320 31.15 -6.83 28.27
C VAL A 320 30.12 -5.71 28.17
N ARG A 321 29.45 -5.59 27.02
CA ARG A 321 28.48 -4.52 26.77
C ARG A 321 27.47 -4.97 25.73
N ALA A 322 26.23 -4.52 25.82
CA ALA A 322 25.23 -4.66 24.77
C ALA A 322 24.54 -3.32 24.52
N ALA A 323 24.27 -2.98 23.27
CA ALA A 323 23.56 -1.75 22.94
C ALA A 323 22.52 -2.03 21.85
N GLY A 324 21.46 -1.23 21.86
CA GLY A 324 20.33 -1.48 20.99
C GLY A 324 19.32 -0.35 20.91
N SER A 325 18.21 -0.64 20.24
CA SER A 325 17.08 0.26 20.11
C SER A 325 15.75 -0.40 20.48
N LEU A 326 14.80 0.46 20.83
CA LEU A 326 13.40 0.15 21.09
C LEU A 326 12.55 1.08 20.22
N THR A 327 11.73 0.50 19.36
CA THR A 327 10.80 1.23 18.47
C THR A 327 9.36 0.97 18.90
N ASP A 328 8.54 2.02 19.00
CA ASP A 328 7.08 1.85 19.13
C ASP A 328 6.49 1.40 17.79
N ILE A 329 5.85 0.23 17.80
CA ILE A 329 5.20 -0.40 16.65
C ILE A 329 3.69 -0.58 16.88
N THR A 330 3.11 0.13 17.85
CA THR A 330 1.69 0.04 18.22
C THR A 330 0.78 0.33 17.03
N ASP A 331 0.99 1.44 16.31
CA ASP A 331 0.17 1.81 15.16
C ASP A 331 0.24 0.75 14.05
N ARG A 332 1.42 0.16 13.83
CA ARG A 332 1.59 -0.95 12.87
C ARG A 332 0.79 -2.17 13.30
N LYS A 333 0.86 -2.56 14.57
CA LYS A 333 0.12 -3.73 15.09
C LYS A 333 -1.39 -3.53 15.06
N LEU A 334 -1.87 -2.33 15.41
CA LEU A 334 -3.28 -1.96 15.29
C LEU A 334 -3.75 -1.99 13.83
N ALA A 335 -2.94 -1.48 12.90
CA ALA A 335 -3.24 -1.53 11.48
C ALA A 335 -3.24 -2.97 10.93
N GLU A 336 -2.29 -3.81 11.34
CA GLU A 336 -2.25 -5.24 10.98
C GLU A 336 -3.50 -5.97 11.49
N GLU A 337 -3.91 -5.71 12.74
CA GLU A 337 -5.12 -6.31 13.33
C GLU A 337 -6.39 -5.83 12.64
N GLN A 338 -6.48 -4.52 12.36
CA GLN A 338 -7.60 -3.93 11.62
C GLN A 338 -7.70 -4.51 10.20
N LEU A 339 -6.59 -4.63 9.48
CA LEU A 339 -6.55 -5.26 8.15
C LEU A 339 -6.98 -6.73 8.21
N ARG A 340 -6.57 -7.48 9.24
CA ARG A 340 -7.01 -8.87 9.45
C ARG A 340 -8.51 -8.94 9.75
N PHE A 341 -9.04 -7.99 10.51
CA PHE A 341 -10.47 -7.90 10.79
C PHE A 341 -11.26 -7.55 9.53
N GLU A 342 -10.88 -6.52 8.77
CA GLU A 342 -11.51 -6.08 7.51
C GLU A 342 -11.43 -7.14 6.41
N ALA A 343 -10.33 -7.90 6.35
CA ALA A 343 -10.21 -9.01 5.41
C ALA A 343 -11.26 -10.12 5.64
N ARG A 344 -11.85 -10.19 6.83
CA ARG A 344 -12.81 -11.23 7.24
C ARG A 344 -14.21 -10.70 7.57
N HIS A 345 -14.41 -9.39 7.67
CA HIS A 345 -15.66 -8.79 8.10
C HIS A 345 -16.13 -7.67 7.16
N ASP A 346 -17.45 -7.47 7.08
CA ASP A 346 -18.09 -6.35 6.41
C ASP A 346 -17.91 -5.07 7.23
N ALA A 347 -17.31 -4.03 6.65
CA ALA A 347 -16.97 -2.79 7.35
C ALA A 347 -18.19 -2.04 7.91
N LEU A 348 -19.37 -2.18 7.28
CA LEU A 348 -20.58 -1.47 7.71
C LEU A 348 -21.28 -2.18 8.89
N THR A 349 -21.51 -3.49 8.78
CA THR A 349 -22.31 -4.25 9.76
C THR A 349 -21.47 -4.97 10.81
N GLY A 350 -20.16 -5.11 10.58
CA GLY A 350 -19.25 -5.91 11.38
C GLY A 350 -19.56 -7.41 11.37
N LEU A 351 -20.40 -7.88 10.45
CA LEU A 351 -20.66 -9.31 10.21
C LEU A 351 -19.50 -9.93 9.43
N ALA A 352 -19.43 -11.27 9.39
CA ALA A 352 -18.47 -11.93 8.50
C ALA A 352 -18.71 -11.51 7.04
N ASN A 353 -17.64 -11.34 6.26
CA ASN A 353 -17.75 -11.07 4.83
C ASN A 353 -17.84 -12.38 4.02
N ARG A 354 -17.97 -12.25 2.70
CA ARG A 354 -18.02 -13.39 1.78
C ARG A 354 -16.86 -14.36 1.94
N SER A 355 -15.62 -13.86 2.03
CA SER A 355 -14.43 -14.70 2.14
C SER A 355 -14.44 -15.55 3.41
N ALA A 356 -14.77 -14.92 4.55
CA ALA A 356 -14.88 -15.63 5.83
C ALA A 356 -16.01 -16.66 5.84
N LEU A 357 -17.13 -16.37 5.16
CA LEU A 357 -18.26 -17.29 5.02
C LEU A 357 -17.90 -18.52 4.19
N VAL A 358 -17.29 -18.33 3.01
CA VAL A 358 -16.89 -19.44 2.13
C VAL A 358 -15.88 -20.34 2.85
N GLU A 359 -14.87 -19.76 3.48
CA GLU A 359 -13.90 -20.52 4.29
C GLU A 359 -14.59 -21.31 5.42
N ARG A 360 -15.58 -20.71 6.09
CA ARG A 360 -16.36 -21.38 7.13
C ARG A 360 -17.17 -22.56 6.57
N LEU A 361 -17.76 -22.43 5.39
CA LEU A 361 -18.49 -23.50 4.72
C LEU A 361 -17.55 -24.63 4.28
N ASP A 362 -16.39 -24.29 3.71
CA ASP A 362 -15.37 -25.28 3.32
C ASP A 362 -14.82 -26.03 4.53
N GLN A 363 -14.65 -25.37 5.69
CA GLN A 363 -14.32 -26.03 6.95
C GLN A 363 -15.40 -27.01 7.41
N LEU A 364 -16.70 -26.64 7.30
CA LEU A 364 -17.82 -27.54 7.61
C LEU A 364 -17.91 -28.73 6.65
N LEU A 365 -17.39 -28.59 5.44
CA LEU A 365 -17.33 -29.65 4.42
C LEU A 365 -16.13 -30.59 4.60
N THR A 366 -14.99 -30.09 5.10
CA THR A 366 -13.73 -30.85 5.25
C THR A 366 -13.59 -31.62 6.56
N ASP A 367 -14.43 -31.34 7.57
CA ASP A 367 -14.47 -31.99 8.90
C ASP A 367 -14.88 -33.49 8.88
N ASP A 368 -14.60 -34.23 7.81
CA ASP A 368 -14.92 -35.65 7.57
C ASP A 368 -13.82 -36.61 8.11
N ALA A 369 -13.26 -36.31 9.29
CA ALA A 369 -12.33 -37.21 9.99
C ALA A 369 -13.08 -38.38 10.66
N GLY A 370 -13.64 -39.29 9.86
CA GLY A 370 -14.14 -40.61 10.30
C GLY A 370 -15.52 -40.66 10.97
N ALA A 371 -16.27 -39.56 11.02
CA ALA A 371 -17.65 -39.50 11.51
C ALA A 371 -18.66 -39.32 10.35
N ALA A 372 -19.97 -39.47 10.63
CA ALA A 372 -21.02 -39.19 9.66
C ALA A 372 -20.94 -37.72 9.17
N PRO A 373 -21.27 -37.44 7.88
CA PRO A 373 -21.13 -36.11 7.31
C PRO A 373 -21.88 -35.06 8.13
N ARG A 374 -21.17 -34.00 8.52
CA ARG A 374 -21.68 -32.91 9.35
C ARG A 374 -22.86 -32.21 8.66
N ARG A 375 -24.04 -32.25 9.28
CA ARG A 375 -25.27 -31.69 8.70
C ARG A 375 -25.40 -30.21 9.04
N PHE A 376 -25.67 -29.39 8.04
CA PHE A 376 -25.90 -27.96 8.22
C PHE A 376 -26.88 -27.43 7.15
N ALA A 377 -27.44 -26.26 7.43
CA ALA A 377 -28.28 -25.50 6.49
C ALA A 377 -27.66 -24.12 6.22
N VAL A 378 -27.90 -23.58 5.03
CA VAL A 378 -27.54 -22.20 4.67
C VAL A 378 -28.80 -21.47 4.26
N LEU A 379 -29.05 -20.33 4.90
CA LEU A 379 -30.16 -19.42 4.62
C LEU A 379 -29.58 -18.18 3.94
N PHE A 380 -29.88 -18.00 2.67
CA PHE A 380 -29.56 -16.81 1.90
C PHE A 380 -30.75 -15.85 1.95
N MET A 381 -30.52 -14.61 2.34
CA MET A 381 -31.55 -13.61 2.60
C MET A 381 -31.24 -12.36 1.78
N ASP A 382 -32.25 -11.84 1.10
CA ASP A 382 -32.16 -10.56 0.41
C ASP A 382 -33.32 -9.66 0.82
N LEU A 383 -33.03 -8.39 1.08
CA LEU A 383 -34.02 -7.43 1.54
C LEU A 383 -34.91 -6.93 0.41
N ASP A 384 -36.21 -7.18 0.53
CA ASP A 384 -37.16 -6.80 -0.49
C ASP A 384 -37.25 -5.28 -0.64
N ARG A 385 -37.08 -4.81 -1.87
CA ARG A 385 -37.20 -3.39 -2.26
C ARG A 385 -36.21 -2.46 -1.55
N PHE A 386 -35.07 -2.95 -1.05
CA PHE A 386 -34.05 -2.10 -0.43
C PHE A 386 -33.55 -0.98 -1.36
N LYS A 387 -33.44 -1.25 -2.67
CA LYS A 387 -33.12 -0.22 -3.67
C LYS A 387 -34.08 0.98 -3.62
N VAL A 388 -35.38 0.77 -3.37
CA VAL A 388 -36.35 1.86 -3.26
C VAL A 388 -36.06 2.73 -2.04
N VAL A 389 -35.57 2.15 -0.94
CA VAL A 389 -35.15 2.90 0.25
C VAL A 389 -33.95 3.79 -0.09
N ASN A 390 -32.92 3.24 -0.77
CA ASN A 390 -31.77 4.03 -1.20
C ASN A 390 -32.16 5.15 -2.18
N ASP A 391 -32.98 4.84 -3.17
CA ASP A 391 -33.38 5.79 -4.21
C ASP A 391 -34.29 6.91 -3.65
N SER A 392 -35.08 6.62 -2.60
CA SER A 392 -36.05 7.58 -2.04
C SER A 392 -35.51 8.37 -0.85
N LEU A 393 -34.67 7.76 -0.01
CA LEU A 393 -34.23 8.31 1.29
C LEU A 393 -32.71 8.49 1.40
N GLY A 394 -31.97 8.04 0.38
CA GLY A 394 -30.51 8.17 0.29
C GLY A 394 -29.76 7.02 0.96
N HIS A 395 -28.53 6.82 0.51
CA HIS A 395 -27.66 5.72 0.96
C HIS A 395 -27.38 5.73 2.46
N HIS A 396 -27.31 6.90 3.10
CA HIS A 396 -27.06 6.97 4.55
C HIS A 396 -28.17 6.31 5.38
N VAL A 397 -29.44 6.48 5.00
CA VAL A 397 -30.58 5.83 5.66
C VAL A 397 -30.57 4.33 5.36
N GLY A 398 -30.22 3.95 4.12
CA GLY A 398 -30.01 2.55 3.75
C GLY A 398 -28.94 1.86 4.59
N ASP A 399 -27.81 2.53 4.83
CA ASP A 399 -26.72 2.01 5.66
C ASP A 399 -27.16 1.80 7.12
N GLN A 400 -27.88 2.77 7.69
CA GLN A 400 -28.46 2.62 9.04
C GLN A 400 -29.46 1.45 9.10
N LEU A 401 -30.27 1.26 8.06
CA LEU A 401 -31.21 0.15 7.97
C LEU A 401 -30.46 -1.19 7.93
N LEU A 402 -29.38 -1.30 7.16
CA LEU A 402 -28.55 -2.51 7.08
C LEU A 402 -27.92 -2.86 8.45
N VAL A 403 -27.41 -1.86 9.18
CA VAL A 403 -26.87 -2.04 10.54
C VAL A 403 -27.96 -2.50 11.51
N ALA A 404 -29.16 -1.92 11.43
CA ALA A 404 -30.30 -2.29 12.27
C ALA A 404 -30.78 -3.72 11.97
N ILE A 405 -30.83 -4.11 10.69
CA ILE A 405 -31.16 -5.47 10.26
C ILE A 405 -30.12 -6.47 10.74
N ALA A 406 -28.83 -6.19 10.56
CA ALA A 406 -27.75 -7.05 11.07
C ALA A 406 -27.88 -7.28 12.59
N SER A 407 -28.20 -6.23 13.33
CA SER A 407 -28.42 -6.30 14.79
C SER A 407 -29.65 -7.14 15.13
N ARG A 408 -30.75 -6.99 14.39
CA ARG A 408 -31.99 -7.75 14.61
C ARG A 408 -31.85 -9.23 14.24
N LEU A 409 -31.11 -9.54 13.19
CA LEU A 409 -30.73 -10.92 12.81
C LEU A 409 -29.85 -11.57 13.88
N ARG A 410 -28.87 -10.85 14.44
CA ARG A 410 -28.06 -11.34 15.57
C ARG A 410 -28.92 -11.61 16.81
N ALA A 411 -29.89 -10.74 17.09
CA ALA A 411 -30.78 -10.89 18.24
C ALA A 411 -31.74 -12.08 18.08
N SER A 412 -32.25 -12.33 16.86
CA SER A 412 -33.16 -13.45 16.58
C SER A 412 -32.49 -14.81 16.79
N LEU A 413 -31.14 -14.88 16.73
CA LEU A 413 -30.37 -16.07 17.08
C LEU A 413 -30.19 -16.29 18.59
N ARG A 414 -30.17 -15.23 19.40
CA ARG A 414 -29.93 -15.30 20.86
C ARG A 414 -31.18 -15.60 21.70
N GLY A 415 -32.36 -15.61 21.07
CA GLY A 415 -33.68 -15.62 21.72
C GLY A 415 -34.16 -16.94 22.34
N SER A 416 -33.33 -17.68 23.09
CA SER A 416 -33.83 -18.79 23.95
C SER A 416 -33.41 -18.74 25.42
N ASP A 417 -32.63 -17.74 25.84
CA ASP A 417 -32.13 -17.64 27.22
C ASP A 417 -32.49 -16.34 27.96
N THR A 418 -33.34 -15.47 27.40
CA THR A 418 -33.74 -14.25 28.14
C THR A 418 -35.16 -13.80 27.80
N SER A 419 -36.15 -14.53 28.32
CA SER A 419 -37.43 -13.95 28.71
C SER A 419 -37.52 -13.99 30.23
N GLY A 420 -36.87 -13.03 30.88
CA GLY A 420 -37.11 -12.71 32.28
C GLY A 420 -38.53 -12.15 32.44
N ARG A 421 -39.47 -13.00 32.83
CA ARG A 421 -40.65 -12.63 33.62
C ARG A 421 -40.69 -13.51 34.86
N PRO A 422 -40.54 -12.96 36.08
CA PRO A 422 -40.85 -13.70 37.29
C PRO A 422 -42.36 -13.66 37.53
N GLY A 423 -42.99 -14.84 37.56
CA GLY A 423 -44.36 -15.05 38.03
C GLY A 423 -45.43 -15.03 36.94
N VAL A 424 -45.94 -16.19 36.55
CA VAL A 424 -47.17 -16.84 37.05
C VAL A 424 -47.25 -18.17 36.28
N GLY A 425 -47.54 -19.25 37.01
CA GLY A 425 -47.34 -20.62 36.55
C GLY A 425 -48.09 -20.97 35.27
N ASP A 426 -47.43 -21.78 34.44
CA ASP A 426 -48.08 -22.95 33.88
C ASP A 426 -47.11 -24.13 33.90
N THR A 427 -47.54 -25.13 34.66
CA THR A 427 -46.91 -26.42 34.93
C THR A 427 -47.07 -27.30 33.71
N PHE A 428 -46.15 -27.22 32.75
CA PHE A 428 -45.87 -28.31 31.82
C PHE A 428 -44.36 -28.40 31.59
N ALA A 429 -43.72 -29.22 32.43
CA ALA A 429 -42.35 -29.62 32.25
C ALA A 429 -42.28 -30.76 31.22
N SER A 430 -41.30 -30.63 30.32
CA SER A 430 -40.50 -31.71 29.71
C SER A 430 -41.14 -32.56 28.61
N GLU A 431 -40.79 -32.24 27.36
CA GLU A 431 -40.17 -33.20 26.40
C GLU A 431 -39.70 -32.43 25.14
N GLY A 432 -38.41 -32.55 24.76
CA GLY A 432 -37.97 -32.25 23.39
C GLY A 432 -37.27 -30.92 23.05
N ARG A 433 -36.53 -30.27 23.95
CA ARG A 433 -35.70 -29.10 23.54
C ARG A 433 -34.40 -29.57 22.89
N LEU A 434 -34.39 -29.65 21.56
CA LEU A 434 -33.19 -29.92 20.76
C LEU A 434 -32.08 -28.88 21.06
N PRO A 435 -30.79 -29.27 21.06
CA PRO A 435 -29.69 -28.33 21.18
C PRO A 435 -29.74 -27.30 20.05
N GLN A 436 -29.62 -26.02 20.40
CA GLN A 436 -29.61 -24.93 19.42
C GLN A 436 -28.38 -25.08 18.50
N PRO A 437 -28.55 -25.04 17.16
CA PRO A 437 -27.44 -25.11 16.23
C PRO A 437 -26.51 -23.91 16.39
N ARG A 438 -25.20 -24.13 16.26
CA ARG A 438 -24.23 -23.03 16.16
C ARG A 438 -24.56 -22.26 14.89
N SER A 439 -24.72 -20.94 15.02
CA SER A 439 -25.20 -20.10 13.93
C SER A 439 -24.26 -18.92 13.68
N ASP A 440 -23.82 -18.82 12.43
CA ASP A 440 -22.93 -17.76 11.94
C ASP A 440 -23.71 -16.89 10.96
N ILE A 441 -23.55 -15.56 11.03
CA ILE A 441 -24.18 -14.61 10.10
C ILE A 441 -23.10 -13.84 9.35
N ALA A 442 -23.25 -13.75 8.04
CA ALA A 442 -22.42 -12.98 7.14
C ALA A 442 -23.26 -11.98 6.33
N ARG A 443 -22.62 -10.92 5.85
CA ARG A 443 -23.15 -10.04 4.81
C ARG A 443 -22.27 -10.17 3.57
N LEU A 444 -22.87 -10.52 2.43
CA LEU A 444 -22.13 -10.75 1.18
C LEU A 444 -21.85 -9.45 0.44
N GLY A 445 -22.77 -8.49 0.54
CA GLY A 445 -22.72 -7.19 -0.14
C GLY A 445 -24.13 -6.67 -0.36
N GLY A 446 -24.28 -5.35 -0.59
CA GLY A 446 -25.60 -4.76 -0.82
C GLY A 446 -26.60 -5.07 0.29
N ASP A 447 -27.72 -5.65 -0.08
CA ASP A 447 -28.85 -6.12 0.75
C ASP A 447 -28.83 -7.63 1.07
N GLU A 448 -27.72 -8.33 0.78
CA GLU A 448 -27.63 -9.78 0.91
C GLU A 448 -26.97 -10.21 2.23
N PHE A 449 -27.70 -11.01 3.00
CA PHE A 449 -27.24 -11.63 4.25
C PHE A 449 -27.29 -13.15 4.13
N VAL A 450 -26.33 -13.83 4.75
CA VAL A 450 -26.32 -15.30 4.80
C VAL A 450 -26.18 -15.77 6.23
N MET A 451 -26.94 -16.79 6.59
CA MET A 451 -26.86 -17.45 7.88
C MET A 451 -26.54 -18.93 7.69
N VAL A 452 -25.52 -19.42 8.39
CA VAL A 452 -25.13 -20.83 8.41
C VAL A 452 -25.63 -21.44 9.72
N LEU A 453 -26.31 -22.57 9.64
CA LEU A 453 -26.87 -23.30 10.77
C LEU A 453 -26.23 -24.68 10.88
N ASP A 454 -25.26 -24.82 11.78
CA ASP A 454 -24.49 -26.04 12.01
C ASP A 454 -25.23 -27.00 12.95
N GLY A 455 -25.42 -28.25 12.53
CA GLY A 455 -26.20 -29.27 13.26
C GLY A 455 -27.66 -29.40 12.80
N VAL A 456 -28.05 -28.73 11.71
CA VAL A 456 -29.41 -28.84 11.16
C VAL A 456 -29.50 -29.96 10.13
N SER A 457 -30.28 -30.98 10.46
CA SER A 457 -30.53 -32.15 9.62
C SER A 457 -31.90 -32.19 8.95
N GLU A 458 -32.88 -31.50 9.54
CA GLU A 458 -34.27 -31.56 9.12
C GLU A 458 -34.73 -30.22 8.53
N PRO A 459 -35.42 -30.22 7.37
CA PRO A 459 -35.94 -29.00 6.76
C PRO A 459 -36.82 -28.18 7.71
N GLN A 460 -37.54 -28.85 8.61
CA GLN A 460 -38.44 -28.20 9.58
C GLN A 460 -37.69 -27.25 10.52
N HIS A 461 -36.48 -27.60 10.96
CA HIS A 461 -35.66 -26.74 11.82
C HIS A 461 -35.17 -25.49 11.08
N ALA A 462 -34.73 -25.63 9.83
CA ALA A 462 -34.33 -24.49 9.02
C ALA A 462 -35.53 -23.58 8.72
N MET A 463 -36.72 -24.16 8.47
CA MET A 463 -37.95 -23.41 8.28
C MET A 463 -38.34 -22.60 9.52
N ALA A 464 -38.31 -23.21 10.71
CA ALA A 464 -38.63 -22.53 11.97
C ALA A 464 -37.71 -21.32 12.23
N ILE A 465 -36.43 -21.43 11.87
CA ILE A 465 -35.48 -20.31 11.96
C ILE A 465 -35.78 -19.23 10.93
N ALA A 466 -36.12 -19.61 9.69
CA ALA A 466 -36.53 -18.66 8.66
C ALA A 466 -37.82 -17.89 9.04
N GLU A 467 -38.82 -18.56 9.61
CA GLU A 467 -40.03 -17.92 10.15
C GLU A 467 -39.71 -16.95 11.29
N ARG A 468 -38.80 -17.34 12.19
CA ARG A 468 -38.33 -16.46 13.27
C ARG A 468 -37.63 -15.21 12.73
N ILE A 469 -36.88 -15.34 11.63
CA ILE A 469 -36.27 -14.20 10.94
C ILE A 469 -37.34 -13.28 10.35
N HIS A 470 -38.33 -13.82 9.62
CA HIS A 470 -39.46 -13.03 9.10
C HIS A 470 -40.19 -12.28 10.22
N HIS A 471 -40.47 -12.95 11.33
CA HIS A 471 -41.13 -12.34 12.48
C HIS A 471 -40.28 -11.25 13.15
N ALA A 472 -38.96 -11.44 13.19
CA ALA A 472 -38.04 -10.41 13.68
C ALA A 472 -37.99 -9.20 12.74
N LEU A 473 -38.04 -9.38 11.42
CA LEU A 473 -37.97 -8.26 10.47
C LEU A 473 -39.29 -7.50 10.35
N ALA A 474 -40.44 -8.11 10.68
CA ALA A 474 -41.77 -7.52 10.51
C ALA A 474 -42.04 -6.18 11.24
N PRO A 475 -41.60 -5.95 12.50
CA PRO A 475 -41.78 -4.67 13.17
C PRO A 475 -41.02 -3.53 12.48
N ALA A 476 -41.54 -2.30 12.55
CA ALA A 476 -40.88 -1.13 11.97
C ALA A 476 -39.45 -0.91 12.53
N PHE A 477 -38.59 -0.33 11.71
CA PHE A 477 -37.26 0.13 12.06
C PHE A 477 -37.31 1.64 12.28
N SER A 478 -37.08 2.08 13.52
CA SER A 478 -36.99 3.49 13.87
C SER A 478 -35.59 4.02 13.58
N LEU A 479 -35.43 4.78 12.51
CA LEU A 479 -34.16 5.38 12.09
C LEU A 479 -34.28 6.91 12.14
N GLY A 480 -33.88 7.49 13.28
CA GLY A 480 -34.13 8.91 13.57
C GLY A 480 -35.63 9.20 13.66
N ASP A 481 -36.12 10.12 12.83
CA ASP A 481 -37.53 10.53 12.79
C ASP A 481 -38.39 9.70 11.81
N GLN A 482 -37.83 8.66 11.19
CA GLN A 482 -38.50 7.84 10.17
C GLN A 482 -38.77 6.40 10.66
N GLU A 483 -39.94 5.87 10.29
CA GLU A 483 -40.29 4.46 10.46
C GLU A 483 -40.27 3.73 9.12
N LEU A 484 -39.42 2.71 9.01
CA LEU A 484 -39.32 1.89 7.80
C LEU A 484 -39.76 0.46 8.06
N TYR A 485 -40.38 -0.16 7.06
CA TYR A 485 -40.73 -1.57 7.08
C TYR A 485 -39.83 -2.30 6.08
N ALA A 486 -39.17 -3.36 6.54
CA ALA A 486 -38.34 -4.21 5.69
C ALA A 486 -38.84 -5.66 5.77
N SER A 487 -38.85 -6.35 4.63
CA SER A 487 -39.03 -7.80 4.57
C SER A 487 -37.83 -8.41 3.85
N ALA A 488 -37.64 -9.71 4.00
CA ALA A 488 -36.60 -10.43 3.29
C ALA A 488 -37.21 -11.60 2.51
N SER A 489 -36.65 -11.91 1.35
CA SER A 489 -36.88 -13.18 0.67
C SER A 489 -35.76 -14.14 1.05
N ILE A 490 -36.11 -15.37 1.48
CA ILE A 490 -35.15 -16.33 2.06
C ILE A 490 -35.09 -17.60 1.20
N GLY A 491 -33.90 -17.95 0.74
CA GLY A 491 -33.57 -19.22 0.13
C GLY A 491 -32.85 -20.13 1.11
N VAL A 492 -33.24 -21.39 1.18
CA VAL A 492 -32.68 -22.36 2.13
C VAL A 492 -32.08 -23.52 1.35
N THR A 493 -30.82 -23.83 1.60
CA THR A 493 -30.24 -25.10 1.14
C THR A 493 -29.79 -25.92 2.34
N LEU A 494 -29.96 -27.24 2.24
CA LEU A 494 -29.45 -28.20 3.21
C LEU A 494 -28.24 -28.91 2.59
N ARG A 495 -27.23 -29.25 3.40
CA ARG A 495 -26.12 -30.08 2.90
C ARG A 495 -26.69 -31.38 2.30
N SER A 496 -26.49 -31.58 1.01
CA SER A 496 -26.81 -32.83 0.31
C SER A 496 -25.62 -33.79 0.33
N ALA A 497 -25.88 -35.08 0.12
CA ALA A 497 -24.82 -36.08 0.03
C ALA A 497 -24.13 -35.98 -1.35
N GLY A 498 -22.84 -35.67 -1.38
CA GLY A 498 -22.05 -35.51 -2.60
C GLY A 498 -20.81 -34.63 -2.38
N SER A 499 -19.95 -34.54 -3.39
CA SER A 499 -18.86 -33.56 -3.41
C SER A 499 -19.42 -32.20 -3.85
N CYS A 500 -19.40 -31.21 -2.97
CA CYS A 500 -19.73 -29.83 -3.26
C CYS A 500 -18.75 -28.90 -2.54
N THR A 501 -18.61 -27.68 -3.04
CA THR A 501 -17.82 -26.61 -2.40
C THR A 501 -18.73 -25.65 -1.62
N GLY A 502 -18.15 -24.83 -0.73
CA GLY A 502 -18.91 -23.77 -0.05
C GLY A 502 -19.59 -22.81 -1.04
N GLU A 503 -18.96 -22.54 -2.19
CA GLU A 503 -19.55 -21.72 -3.25
C GLU A 503 -20.76 -22.37 -3.92
N ASP A 504 -20.75 -23.68 -4.17
CA ASP A 504 -21.90 -24.39 -4.74
C ASP A 504 -23.12 -24.30 -3.82
N ILE A 505 -22.92 -24.47 -2.51
CA ILE A 505 -23.98 -24.38 -1.51
C ILE A 505 -24.55 -22.96 -1.44
N LEU A 506 -23.70 -21.93 -1.51
CA LEU A 506 -24.16 -20.54 -1.55
C LEU A 506 -24.98 -20.25 -2.81
N ARG A 507 -24.54 -20.75 -3.98
CA ARG A 507 -25.26 -20.61 -5.25
C ARG A 507 -26.64 -21.27 -5.20
N ASP A 508 -26.73 -22.45 -4.60
CA ASP A 508 -27.99 -23.18 -4.47
C ASP A 508 -28.97 -22.44 -3.55
N ALA A 509 -28.48 -21.89 -2.42
CA ALA A 509 -29.28 -21.07 -1.52
C ALA A 509 -29.74 -19.74 -2.16
N ASP A 510 -28.88 -19.09 -2.93
CA ASP A 510 -29.21 -17.88 -3.72
C ASP A 510 -30.29 -18.18 -4.77
N THR A 511 -30.16 -19.29 -5.49
CA THR A 511 -31.17 -19.75 -6.47
C THR A 511 -32.55 -19.92 -5.82
N ALA A 512 -32.60 -20.55 -4.64
CA ALA A 512 -33.84 -20.70 -3.88
C ALA A 512 -34.41 -19.35 -3.43
N MET A 513 -33.56 -18.39 -3.04
CA MET A 513 -33.95 -17.04 -2.62
C MET A 513 -34.56 -16.27 -3.79
N TYR A 514 -33.97 -16.36 -4.98
CA TYR A 514 -34.52 -15.75 -6.18
C TYR A 514 -35.93 -16.28 -6.50
N HIS A 515 -36.17 -17.58 -6.37
CA HIS A 515 -37.51 -18.16 -6.51
C HIS A 515 -38.48 -17.70 -5.40
N ALA A 516 -37.99 -17.45 -4.19
CA ALA A 516 -38.78 -16.84 -3.13
C ALA A 516 -39.23 -15.42 -3.53
N LYS A 517 -38.35 -14.61 -4.15
CA LYS A 517 -38.72 -13.30 -4.70
C LYS A 517 -39.75 -13.41 -5.81
N ALA A 518 -39.50 -14.26 -6.81
CA ALA A 518 -40.36 -14.40 -7.99
C ALA A 518 -41.78 -14.88 -7.62
N SER A 519 -41.90 -15.75 -6.62
CA SER A 519 -43.21 -16.25 -6.17
C SER A 519 -44.01 -15.28 -5.30
N GLY A 520 -43.49 -14.07 -5.04
CA GLY A 520 -44.23 -12.98 -4.40
C GLY A 520 -43.57 -12.38 -3.16
N ARG A 521 -42.24 -12.53 -3.01
CA ARG A 521 -41.40 -11.93 -1.96
C ARG A 521 -41.81 -12.29 -0.52
N ALA A 522 -41.08 -11.80 0.49
CA ALA A 522 -41.35 -11.97 1.92
C ALA A 522 -41.68 -13.42 2.34
N ARG A 523 -40.93 -14.38 1.79
CA ARG A 523 -41.20 -15.81 1.97
C ARG A 523 -39.93 -16.64 1.93
N THR A 524 -40.07 -17.89 2.34
CA THR A 524 -38.98 -18.87 2.37
C THR A 524 -39.18 -19.92 1.28
N ARG A 525 -38.11 -20.29 0.58
CA ARG A 525 -38.10 -21.43 -0.35
C ARG A 525 -36.88 -22.30 -0.08
N PHE A 526 -37.07 -23.60 -0.14
CA PHE A 526 -35.98 -24.56 -0.14
C PHE A 526 -35.46 -24.76 -1.56
N PHE A 527 -34.15 -24.93 -1.69
CA PHE A 527 -33.53 -25.34 -2.93
C PHE A 527 -34.00 -26.74 -3.30
N ASP A 528 -34.45 -26.86 -4.54
CA ASP A 528 -34.73 -28.11 -5.22
C ASP A 528 -33.82 -28.12 -6.46
N PRO A 529 -33.04 -29.18 -6.74
CA PRO A 529 -32.19 -29.26 -7.93
C PRO A 529 -32.90 -28.87 -9.24
N ALA A 530 -34.21 -29.13 -9.37
CA ALA A 530 -35.00 -28.70 -10.51
C ALA A 530 -35.12 -27.16 -10.67
N MET A 531 -34.82 -26.38 -9.62
CA MET A 531 -34.79 -24.92 -9.67
C MET A 531 -33.58 -24.38 -10.45
N HIS A 532 -32.41 -25.00 -10.31
CA HIS A 532 -31.23 -24.60 -11.08
C HIS A 532 -31.46 -24.81 -12.58
N ASP A 533 -31.97 -25.99 -12.94
CA ASP A 533 -32.31 -26.32 -14.33
C ASP A 533 -33.35 -25.35 -14.91
N ARG A 534 -34.36 -24.95 -14.11
CA ARG A 534 -35.35 -23.94 -14.51
C ARG A 534 -34.75 -22.55 -14.71
N ALA A 535 -33.80 -22.14 -13.87
CA ALA A 535 -33.12 -20.84 -14.02
C ALA A 535 -32.27 -20.78 -15.29
N VAL A 536 -31.54 -21.87 -15.59
CA VAL A 536 -30.76 -22.01 -16.83
C VAL A 536 -31.69 -22.05 -18.06
N GLU A 537 -32.75 -22.86 -18.02
CA GLU A 537 -33.71 -22.94 -19.13
C GLU A 537 -34.42 -21.60 -19.34
N ARG A 538 -34.69 -20.84 -18.29
CA ARG A 538 -35.29 -19.51 -18.39
C ARG A 538 -34.38 -18.51 -19.12
N LEU A 539 -33.10 -18.46 -18.78
CA LEU A 539 -32.10 -17.62 -19.47
C LEU A 539 -31.98 -17.99 -20.95
N ARG A 540 -32.05 -19.29 -21.23
CA ARG A 540 -32.06 -19.82 -22.60
C ARG A 540 -33.30 -19.35 -23.36
N ILE A 541 -34.50 -19.52 -22.78
CA ILE A 541 -35.76 -19.08 -23.38
C ILE A 541 -35.77 -17.57 -23.62
N GLU A 542 -35.25 -16.74 -22.69
CA GLU A 542 -35.12 -15.30 -22.91
C GLU A 542 -34.26 -14.98 -24.14
N THR A 543 -33.09 -15.61 -24.24
CA THR A 543 -32.15 -15.38 -25.34
C THR A 543 -32.73 -15.83 -26.68
N GLU A 544 -33.32 -17.03 -26.70
CA GLU A 544 -33.95 -17.61 -27.88
C GLU A 544 -35.21 -16.81 -28.31
N LEU A 545 -36.03 -16.32 -27.37
CA LEU A 545 -37.23 -15.53 -27.68
C LEU A 545 -36.89 -14.20 -28.34
N ARG A 546 -35.79 -13.56 -27.92
CA ARG A 546 -35.31 -12.33 -28.57
C ARG A 546 -34.99 -12.57 -30.04
N HIS A 547 -34.33 -13.68 -30.35
CA HIS A 547 -34.06 -14.08 -31.73
C HIS A 547 -35.32 -14.51 -32.49
N ALA A 548 -36.27 -15.17 -31.82
CA ALA A 548 -37.51 -15.63 -32.44
C ALA A 548 -38.36 -14.46 -32.99
N ILE A 549 -38.41 -13.35 -32.26
CA ILE A 549 -39.10 -12.11 -32.68
C ILE A 549 -38.45 -11.52 -33.94
N GLU A 550 -37.11 -11.56 -34.04
CA GLU A 550 -36.37 -11.03 -35.19
C GLU A 550 -36.40 -11.96 -36.42
N ARG A 551 -36.41 -13.27 -36.19
CA ARG A 551 -36.29 -14.30 -37.25
C ARG A 551 -37.63 -14.80 -37.79
N GLY A 552 -38.76 -14.29 -37.27
CA GLY A 552 -40.08 -14.71 -37.72
C GLY A 552 -40.44 -16.15 -37.33
N GLU A 553 -39.96 -16.60 -36.17
CA GLU A 553 -40.26 -17.95 -35.63
C GLU A 553 -41.59 -17.99 -34.86
N LEU A 554 -42.28 -16.86 -34.78
CA LEU A 554 -43.58 -16.71 -34.14
C LEU A 554 -44.71 -16.85 -35.17
N LEU A 555 -45.81 -17.46 -34.76
CA LEU A 555 -47.03 -17.57 -35.56
C LEU A 555 -48.27 -17.32 -34.69
N LEU A 556 -49.39 -17.00 -35.33
CA LEU A 556 -50.67 -16.86 -34.65
C LEU A 556 -51.56 -18.05 -34.96
N HIS A 557 -52.06 -18.69 -33.91
CA HIS A 557 -53.25 -19.52 -34.00
C HIS A 557 -54.46 -18.68 -33.63
N TYR A 558 -55.63 -19.07 -34.11
CA TYR A 558 -56.87 -18.37 -33.87
C TYR A 558 -57.88 -19.33 -33.27
N GLN A 559 -58.58 -18.88 -32.22
CA GLN A 559 -59.66 -19.65 -31.62
C GLN A 559 -61.00 -18.92 -31.81
N PRO A 560 -62.01 -19.57 -32.40
CA PRO A 560 -63.32 -18.95 -32.57
C PRO A 560 -64.10 -18.85 -31.26
N ILE A 561 -64.83 -17.75 -31.12
CA ILE A 561 -65.84 -17.50 -30.09
C ILE A 561 -67.20 -17.58 -30.75
N PHE A 562 -68.10 -18.35 -30.16
CA PHE A 562 -69.41 -18.67 -30.71
C PHE A 562 -70.52 -17.97 -29.94
N ASP A 563 -71.56 -17.49 -30.62
CA ASP A 563 -72.77 -16.99 -29.97
C ASP A 563 -73.72 -18.13 -29.52
N SER A 564 -74.87 -17.76 -28.96
CA SER A 564 -75.96 -18.68 -28.59
C SER A 564 -76.56 -19.48 -29.77
N ASN A 565 -76.36 -19.03 -31.02
CA ASN A 565 -76.74 -19.77 -32.22
C ASN A 565 -75.60 -20.64 -32.76
N LEU A 566 -74.46 -20.68 -32.07
CA LEU A 566 -73.23 -21.36 -32.47
C LEU A 566 -72.67 -20.84 -33.81
N ALA A 567 -72.90 -19.56 -34.09
CA ALA A 567 -72.24 -18.82 -35.16
C ALA A 567 -70.95 -18.17 -34.62
N VAL A 568 -69.92 -18.11 -35.46
CA VAL A 568 -68.64 -17.47 -35.10
C VAL A 568 -68.84 -15.95 -35.10
N VAL A 569 -68.66 -15.32 -33.94
CA VAL A 569 -68.82 -13.86 -33.76
C VAL A 569 -67.51 -13.13 -33.51
N SER A 570 -66.53 -13.83 -32.95
CA SER A 570 -65.18 -13.31 -32.71
C SER A 570 -64.15 -14.41 -32.89
N VAL A 571 -62.90 -14.02 -33.08
CA VAL A 571 -61.75 -14.92 -33.08
C VAL A 571 -60.65 -14.33 -32.20
N GLU A 572 -60.15 -15.11 -31.26
CA GLU A 572 -59.03 -14.73 -30.40
C GLU A 572 -57.70 -15.11 -31.06
N ALA A 573 -56.78 -14.16 -31.15
CA ALA A 573 -55.42 -14.37 -31.66
C ALA A 573 -54.50 -14.85 -30.53
N LEU A 574 -54.03 -16.08 -30.68
CA LEU A 574 -53.21 -16.78 -29.70
C LEU A 574 -51.81 -17.01 -30.28
N VAL A 575 -50.82 -16.31 -29.74
CA VAL A 575 -49.43 -16.45 -30.19
C VAL A 575 -48.89 -17.86 -29.92
N ARG A 576 -48.05 -18.36 -30.83
CA ARG A 576 -47.31 -19.61 -30.67
C ARG A 576 -45.88 -19.38 -31.15
N TRP A 577 -44.95 -20.10 -30.55
CA TRP A 577 -43.56 -20.05 -30.98
C TRP A 577 -43.16 -21.37 -31.63
N GLN A 578 -42.87 -21.31 -32.93
CA GLN A 578 -42.40 -22.42 -33.72
C GLN A 578 -40.87 -22.50 -33.62
N HIS A 579 -40.38 -23.05 -32.52
CA HIS A 579 -38.96 -23.18 -32.27
C HIS A 579 -38.32 -24.23 -33.21
N PRO A 580 -37.16 -23.97 -33.85
CA PRO A 580 -36.54 -24.87 -34.83
C PRO A 580 -36.24 -26.29 -34.31
N VAL A 581 -35.77 -26.39 -33.07
CA VAL A 581 -35.44 -27.66 -32.41
C VAL A 581 -36.58 -28.23 -31.56
N ARG A 582 -37.22 -27.40 -30.71
CA ARG A 582 -38.22 -27.83 -29.72
C ARG A 582 -39.64 -27.97 -30.28
N GLY A 583 -39.89 -27.53 -31.51
CA GLY A 583 -41.23 -27.53 -32.09
C GLY A 583 -42.08 -26.39 -31.52
N LEU A 584 -43.39 -26.62 -31.37
CA LEU A 584 -44.34 -25.59 -30.95
C LEU A 584 -44.31 -25.38 -29.43
N ILE A 585 -43.72 -24.27 -28.98
CA ILE A 585 -43.66 -23.88 -27.57
C ILE A 585 -44.95 -23.13 -27.18
N PRO A 586 -45.63 -23.51 -26.08
CA PRO A 586 -46.87 -22.87 -25.64
C PRO A 586 -46.64 -21.51 -24.96
N PRO A 587 -47.60 -20.57 -25.03
CA PRO A 587 -47.51 -19.24 -24.39
C PRO A 587 -47.17 -19.27 -22.91
N SER A 588 -47.69 -20.25 -22.17
CA SER A 588 -47.46 -20.38 -20.73
C SER A 588 -45.98 -20.54 -20.37
N GLU A 589 -45.14 -20.95 -21.32
CA GLU A 589 -43.70 -21.13 -21.09
C GLU A 589 -42.90 -19.84 -21.34
N PHE A 590 -43.26 -19.04 -22.35
CA PHE A 590 -42.44 -17.88 -22.76
C PHE A 590 -43.06 -16.50 -22.48
N ILE A 591 -44.38 -16.38 -22.32
CA ILE A 591 -45.04 -15.09 -22.02
C ILE A 591 -44.60 -14.52 -20.66
N PRO A 592 -44.55 -15.30 -19.55
CA PRO A 592 -44.08 -14.77 -18.27
C PRO A 592 -42.65 -14.19 -18.36
N ILE A 593 -41.78 -14.88 -19.11
CA ILE A 593 -40.40 -14.45 -19.34
C ILE A 593 -40.38 -13.16 -20.18
N ALA A 594 -41.23 -13.06 -21.20
CA ALA A 594 -41.36 -11.88 -22.03
C ALA A 594 -41.82 -10.65 -21.21
N GLU A 595 -42.73 -10.83 -20.26
CA GLU A 595 -43.24 -9.77 -19.39
C GLU A 595 -42.15 -9.24 -18.44
N GLU A 596 -41.42 -10.15 -17.79
CA GLU A 596 -40.35 -9.79 -16.85
C GLU A 596 -39.18 -9.08 -17.56
N THR A 597 -38.78 -9.58 -18.73
CA THR A 597 -37.65 -9.05 -19.53
C THR A 597 -38.01 -7.83 -20.36
N GLY A 598 -39.31 -7.57 -20.57
CA GLY A 598 -39.80 -6.49 -21.42
C GLY A 598 -39.91 -6.85 -22.90
N LEU A 599 -39.55 -8.07 -23.30
CA LEU A 599 -39.76 -8.59 -24.65
C LEU A 599 -41.26 -8.71 -25.02
N ILE A 600 -42.17 -8.63 -24.04
CA ILE A 600 -43.62 -8.62 -24.29
C ILE A 600 -44.08 -7.41 -25.11
N VAL A 601 -43.36 -6.28 -25.05
CA VAL A 601 -43.68 -5.07 -25.81
C VAL A 601 -43.42 -5.26 -27.32
N PRO A 602 -42.19 -5.64 -27.77
CA PRO A 602 -41.96 -5.93 -29.18
C PRO A 602 -42.76 -7.14 -29.68
N LEU A 603 -42.94 -8.18 -28.85
CA LEU A 603 -43.78 -9.33 -29.18
C LEU A 603 -45.23 -8.89 -29.45
N GLY A 604 -45.81 -8.14 -28.52
CA GLY A 604 -47.18 -7.66 -28.61
C GLY A 604 -47.43 -6.76 -29.81
N ARG A 605 -46.45 -5.91 -30.17
CA ARG A 605 -46.50 -5.12 -31.41
C ARG A 605 -46.62 -6.00 -32.65
N TRP A 606 -45.83 -7.07 -32.72
CA TRP A 606 -45.88 -8.02 -33.82
C TRP A 606 -47.22 -8.77 -33.85
N VAL A 607 -47.72 -9.22 -32.70
CA VAL A 607 -49.03 -9.90 -32.57
C VAL A 607 -50.14 -8.98 -33.07
N LEU A 608 -50.21 -7.73 -32.61
CA LEU A 608 -51.25 -6.78 -32.97
C LEU A 608 -51.32 -6.55 -34.49
N ARG A 609 -50.17 -6.27 -35.11
CA ARG A 609 -50.08 -6.03 -36.57
C ARG A 609 -50.48 -7.26 -37.37
N THR A 610 -49.96 -8.43 -36.99
CA THR A 610 -50.21 -9.69 -37.70
C THR A 610 -51.69 -10.10 -37.58
N ALA A 611 -52.27 -9.96 -36.39
CA ALA A 611 -53.66 -10.28 -36.14
C ALA A 611 -54.62 -9.36 -36.94
N CYS A 612 -54.39 -8.04 -36.89
CA CYS A 612 -55.19 -7.07 -37.64
C CYS A 612 -55.09 -7.27 -39.16
N ALA A 613 -53.89 -7.54 -39.68
CA ALA A 613 -53.69 -7.85 -41.10
C ALA A 613 -54.43 -9.13 -41.51
N GLN A 614 -54.46 -10.15 -40.64
CA GLN A 614 -55.18 -11.38 -40.91
C GLN A 614 -56.71 -11.17 -40.93
N LEU A 615 -57.26 -10.34 -40.03
CA LEU A 615 -58.68 -9.97 -40.08
C LEU A 615 -59.03 -9.22 -41.37
N ALA A 616 -58.18 -8.28 -41.80
CA ALA A 616 -58.36 -7.57 -43.06
C ALA A 616 -58.42 -8.55 -44.24
N LYS A 617 -57.52 -9.54 -44.26
CA LYS A 617 -57.51 -10.60 -45.28
C LYS A 617 -58.79 -11.43 -45.28
N TRP A 618 -59.24 -11.92 -44.11
CA TRP A 618 -60.48 -12.70 -44.04
C TRP A 618 -61.71 -11.93 -44.54
N ARG A 619 -61.77 -10.61 -44.31
CA ARG A 619 -62.85 -9.76 -44.81
C ARG A 619 -62.82 -9.54 -46.32
N GLN A 620 -61.64 -9.57 -46.94
CA GLN A 620 -61.50 -9.53 -48.38
C GLN A 620 -61.94 -10.87 -49.01
N ASP A 621 -61.62 -11.99 -48.35
CA ASP A 621 -61.83 -13.33 -48.88
C ASP A 621 -63.27 -13.86 -48.69
N SER A 622 -64.03 -13.35 -47.70
CA SER A 622 -65.39 -13.85 -47.41
C SER A 622 -66.33 -12.77 -46.87
N THR A 623 -67.54 -12.71 -47.42
CA THR A 623 -68.61 -11.83 -46.93
C THR A 623 -69.07 -12.20 -45.52
N HIS A 624 -68.92 -13.48 -45.11
CA HIS A 624 -69.26 -13.96 -43.76
C HIS A 624 -68.31 -13.40 -42.68
N ALA A 625 -67.14 -12.88 -43.06
CA ALA A 625 -66.20 -12.24 -42.15
C ALA A 625 -66.49 -10.73 -41.92
N SER A 626 -67.47 -10.14 -42.61
CA SER A 626 -67.78 -8.70 -42.53
C SER A 626 -68.15 -8.25 -41.11
N GLY A 627 -68.85 -9.10 -40.35
CA GLY A 627 -69.24 -8.84 -38.96
C GLY A 627 -68.27 -9.38 -37.91
N LEU A 628 -67.18 -10.04 -38.33
CA LEU A 628 -66.27 -10.72 -37.43
C LEU A 628 -65.41 -9.72 -36.64
N THR A 629 -65.23 -10.03 -35.36
CA THR A 629 -64.33 -9.29 -34.46
C THR A 629 -63.08 -10.10 -34.16
N LEU A 630 -62.00 -9.42 -33.79
CA LEU A 630 -60.70 -10.01 -33.48
C LEU A 630 -60.31 -9.61 -32.07
N ALA A 631 -60.12 -10.59 -31.20
CA ALA A 631 -59.65 -10.40 -29.84
C ALA A 631 -58.13 -10.60 -29.74
N VAL A 632 -57.44 -9.68 -29.07
CA VAL A 632 -55.99 -9.77 -28.80
C VAL A 632 -55.70 -9.45 -27.34
N ASN A 633 -55.01 -10.38 -26.68
CA ASN A 633 -54.56 -10.23 -25.30
C ASN A 633 -53.46 -9.17 -25.15
N VAL A 634 -53.58 -8.36 -24.09
CA VAL A 634 -52.64 -7.29 -23.75
C VAL A 634 -52.14 -7.47 -22.33
N SER A 635 -50.82 -7.61 -22.16
CA SER A 635 -50.19 -7.68 -20.85
C SER A 635 -50.24 -6.35 -20.09
N ALA A 636 -50.13 -6.39 -18.76
CA ALA A 636 -50.04 -5.20 -17.92
C ALA A 636 -48.90 -4.25 -18.32
N ARG A 637 -47.77 -4.81 -18.74
CA ARG A 637 -46.59 -4.03 -19.14
C ARG A 637 -46.81 -3.31 -20.47
N GLN A 638 -47.43 -3.97 -21.45
CA GLN A 638 -47.81 -3.30 -22.71
C GLN A 638 -48.85 -2.21 -22.47
N PHE A 639 -49.85 -2.51 -21.63
CA PHE A 639 -50.90 -1.56 -21.31
C PHE A 639 -50.32 -0.31 -20.64
N ALA A 640 -49.35 -0.45 -19.74
CA ALA A 640 -48.69 0.69 -19.08
C ALA A 640 -47.67 1.44 -19.96
N GLU A 641 -47.36 0.97 -21.17
CA GLU A 641 -46.32 1.55 -22.01
C GLU A 641 -46.74 2.91 -22.60
N VAL A 642 -45.85 3.89 -22.50
CA VAL A 642 -46.04 5.20 -23.14
C VAL A 642 -46.03 5.02 -24.66
N GLY A 643 -47.09 5.44 -25.34
CA GLY A 643 -47.20 5.27 -26.78
C GLY A 643 -48.07 4.08 -27.23
N PHE A 644 -48.66 3.31 -26.30
CA PHE A 644 -49.48 2.16 -26.66
C PHE A 644 -50.69 2.56 -27.52
N SER A 645 -51.37 3.67 -27.18
CA SER A 645 -52.52 4.14 -27.94
C SER A 645 -52.18 4.54 -29.37
N GLU A 646 -51.04 5.21 -29.55
CA GLU A 646 -50.48 5.60 -30.84
C GLU A 646 -50.11 4.37 -31.68
N LEU A 647 -49.55 3.33 -31.03
CA LEU A 647 -49.23 2.06 -31.69
C LEU A 647 -50.49 1.36 -32.24
N VAL A 648 -51.55 1.30 -31.43
CA VAL A 648 -52.82 0.69 -31.85
C VAL A 648 -53.43 1.48 -32.99
N ALA A 649 -53.48 2.81 -32.88
CA ALA A 649 -53.99 3.69 -33.93
C ALA A 649 -53.20 3.54 -35.24
N ALA A 650 -51.87 3.49 -35.18
CA ALA A 650 -51.03 3.26 -36.35
C ALA A 650 -51.28 1.90 -37.01
N THR A 651 -51.47 0.85 -36.20
CA THR A 651 -51.79 -0.51 -36.71
C THR A 651 -53.14 -0.56 -37.41
N LEU A 652 -54.16 0.08 -36.84
CA LEU A 652 -55.49 0.19 -37.46
C LEU A 652 -55.43 0.96 -38.79
N ALA A 653 -54.70 2.07 -38.82
CA ALA A 653 -54.50 2.86 -40.03
C ALA A 653 -53.73 2.08 -41.12
N GLU A 654 -52.72 1.30 -40.75
CA GLU A 654 -51.94 0.48 -41.67
C GLU A 654 -52.76 -0.67 -42.28
N THR A 655 -53.60 -1.33 -41.48
CA THR A 655 -54.35 -2.52 -41.89
C THR A 655 -55.74 -2.21 -42.48
N GLY A 656 -56.26 -1.01 -42.22
CA GLY A 656 -57.55 -0.54 -42.75
C GLY A 656 -58.78 -1.21 -42.13
N ILE A 657 -58.64 -1.89 -40.99
CA ILE A 657 -59.79 -2.49 -40.29
C ILE A 657 -60.56 -1.42 -39.50
N ASP A 658 -61.89 -1.52 -39.45
CA ASP A 658 -62.73 -0.68 -38.59
C ASP A 658 -62.32 -0.90 -37.11
N PRO A 659 -62.00 0.16 -36.33
CA PRO A 659 -61.61 0.05 -34.93
C PRO A 659 -62.58 -0.78 -34.07
N ARG A 660 -63.88 -0.77 -34.39
CA ARG A 660 -64.91 -1.57 -33.69
C ARG A 660 -64.74 -3.08 -33.85
N SER A 661 -63.90 -3.49 -34.80
CA SER A 661 -63.59 -4.88 -35.09
C SER A 661 -62.47 -5.42 -34.21
N LEU A 662 -61.66 -4.54 -33.62
CA LEU A 662 -60.60 -4.92 -32.70
C LEU A 662 -61.14 -4.91 -31.27
N VAL A 663 -60.90 -6.02 -30.59
CA VAL A 663 -61.16 -6.21 -29.17
C VAL A 663 -59.81 -6.41 -28.49
N LEU A 664 -59.52 -5.62 -27.46
CA LEU A 664 -58.35 -5.82 -26.62
C LEU A 664 -58.79 -6.48 -25.32
N GLU A 665 -58.13 -7.58 -24.97
CA GLU A 665 -58.41 -8.33 -23.75
C GLU A 665 -57.38 -7.97 -22.68
N VAL A 666 -57.87 -7.61 -21.50
CA VAL A 666 -57.05 -7.20 -20.36
C VAL A 666 -57.49 -8.01 -19.15
N THR A 667 -56.56 -8.64 -18.45
CA THR A 667 -56.89 -9.44 -17.27
C THR A 667 -57.40 -8.59 -16.12
N GLU A 668 -58.25 -9.18 -15.26
CA GLU A 668 -58.78 -8.53 -14.05
C GLU A 668 -57.67 -7.90 -13.20
N THR A 669 -56.60 -8.66 -12.93
CA THR A 669 -55.46 -8.18 -12.13
C THR A 669 -54.79 -6.96 -12.76
N THR A 670 -54.64 -6.95 -14.09
CA THR A 670 -54.06 -5.83 -14.82
C THR A 670 -54.91 -4.57 -14.66
N ALA A 671 -56.22 -4.70 -14.89
CA ALA A 671 -57.17 -3.60 -14.78
C ALA A 671 -57.28 -3.05 -13.34
N MET A 672 -57.21 -3.92 -12.33
CA MET A 672 -57.42 -3.54 -10.93
C MET A 672 -56.16 -3.01 -10.22
N SER A 673 -54.96 -3.40 -10.66
CA SER A 673 -53.69 -2.98 -10.03
C SER A 673 -53.50 -1.44 -10.00
N LYS A 674 -54.04 -0.73 -10.99
CA LYS A 674 -54.05 0.74 -11.11
C LYS A 674 -55.38 1.23 -11.72
N ALA A 675 -56.48 0.94 -11.04
CA ALA A 675 -57.84 1.11 -11.58
C ALA A 675 -58.13 2.51 -12.16
N GLU A 676 -57.70 3.59 -11.52
CA GLU A 676 -57.95 4.95 -12.02
C GLU A 676 -57.22 5.24 -13.33
N ALA A 677 -55.92 4.93 -13.41
CA ALA A 677 -55.14 5.07 -14.63
C ALA A 677 -55.67 4.17 -15.76
N ALA A 678 -56.09 2.94 -15.41
CA ALA A 678 -56.71 2.03 -16.36
C ALA A 678 -58.02 2.58 -16.92
N VAL A 679 -58.90 3.14 -16.10
CA VAL A 679 -60.14 3.80 -16.56
C VAL A 679 -59.82 4.93 -17.54
N THR A 680 -58.85 5.80 -17.24
CA THR A 680 -58.44 6.90 -18.13
C THR A 680 -57.96 6.37 -19.48
N GLN A 681 -57.07 5.38 -19.47
CA GLN A 681 -56.48 4.84 -20.69
C GLN A 681 -57.47 4.04 -21.54
N LEU A 682 -58.30 3.20 -20.90
CA LEU A 682 -59.38 2.49 -21.57
C LEU A 682 -60.32 3.49 -22.24
N THR A 683 -60.76 4.53 -21.51
CA THR A 683 -61.66 5.56 -22.06
C THR A 683 -61.06 6.25 -23.29
N ALA A 684 -59.77 6.60 -23.25
CA ALA A 684 -59.07 7.22 -24.38
C ALA A 684 -59.07 6.32 -25.63
N LEU A 685 -58.88 5.02 -25.45
CA LEU A 685 -58.90 4.04 -26.52
C LEU A 685 -60.33 3.73 -27.00
N THR A 686 -61.32 3.68 -26.12
CA THR A 686 -62.72 3.43 -26.50
C THR A 686 -63.27 4.56 -27.36
N VAL A 687 -62.82 5.81 -27.18
CA VAL A 687 -63.17 6.96 -28.04
C VAL A 687 -62.79 6.72 -29.50
N THR A 688 -61.74 5.93 -29.77
CA THR A 688 -61.33 5.57 -31.13
C THR A 688 -62.20 4.47 -31.76
N GLY A 689 -63.11 3.87 -30.98
CA GLY A 689 -64.03 2.82 -31.40
C GLY A 689 -63.60 1.40 -31.03
N ILE A 690 -62.42 1.22 -30.42
CA ILE A 690 -61.92 -0.08 -29.96
C ILE A 690 -62.76 -0.59 -28.79
N ARG A 691 -62.99 -1.91 -28.73
CA ARG A 691 -63.68 -2.56 -27.62
C ARG A 691 -62.70 -3.24 -26.67
N PHE A 692 -63.10 -3.34 -25.41
CA PHE A 692 -62.32 -4.02 -24.37
C PHE A 692 -63.12 -5.14 -23.75
N HIS A 693 -62.48 -6.28 -23.57
CA HIS A 693 -62.99 -7.38 -22.76
C HIS A 693 -62.15 -7.51 -21.50
N LEU A 694 -62.81 -7.75 -20.38
CA LEU A 694 -62.14 -8.09 -19.13
C LEU A 694 -61.96 -9.61 -19.06
N ASP A 695 -60.71 -10.05 -18.96
CA ASP A 695 -60.34 -11.47 -18.96
C ASP A 695 -60.02 -12.02 -17.57
N ASP A 696 -60.00 -13.35 -17.45
CA ASP A 696 -59.73 -14.10 -16.21
C ASP A 696 -60.61 -13.71 -15.00
N PHE A 697 -61.86 -13.29 -15.24
CA PHE A 697 -62.71 -12.74 -14.17
C PHE A 697 -63.06 -13.78 -13.11
N GLY A 698 -62.85 -13.41 -11.84
CA GLY A 698 -63.12 -14.25 -10.66
C GLY A 698 -61.85 -14.85 -10.04
N THR A 699 -60.68 -14.67 -10.66
CA THR A 699 -59.39 -15.13 -10.11
C THR A 699 -58.72 -14.07 -9.21
N GLY A 700 -59.22 -12.83 -9.20
CA GLY A 700 -58.71 -11.70 -8.43
C GLY A 700 -59.69 -11.10 -7.41
N TYR A 701 -59.25 -10.02 -6.74
CA TYR A 701 -60.08 -9.21 -5.84
C TYR A 701 -60.78 -8.09 -6.61
N SER A 702 -61.97 -8.38 -7.15
CA SER A 702 -62.77 -7.38 -7.86
C SER A 702 -63.29 -6.28 -6.94
N SER A 703 -62.93 -5.03 -7.22
CA SER A 703 -63.67 -3.87 -6.70
C SER A 703 -64.83 -3.58 -7.65
N LEU A 704 -66.03 -4.06 -7.30
CA LEU A 704 -67.28 -3.82 -8.05
C LEU A 704 -67.50 -2.32 -8.35
N SER A 705 -67.02 -1.45 -7.46
CA SER A 705 -67.09 0.01 -7.60
C SER A 705 -66.33 0.56 -8.80
N TYR A 706 -65.23 -0.10 -9.21
CA TYR A 706 -64.45 0.29 -10.39
C TYR A 706 -64.92 -0.41 -11.66
N LEU A 707 -65.41 -1.64 -11.55
CA LEU A 707 -65.92 -2.40 -12.69
C LEU A 707 -67.02 -1.64 -13.45
N HIS A 708 -67.97 -1.02 -12.72
CA HIS A 708 -69.02 -0.18 -13.32
C HIS A 708 -68.49 1.09 -14.02
N LYS A 709 -67.28 1.57 -13.67
CA LYS A 709 -66.69 2.78 -14.27
C LYS A 709 -65.83 2.48 -15.50
N MET A 710 -65.48 1.23 -15.74
CA MET A 710 -64.61 0.83 -16.85
C MET A 710 -65.43 0.72 -18.15
N PRO A 711 -64.94 1.28 -19.28
CA PRO A 711 -65.64 1.20 -20.56
C PRO A 711 -65.36 -0.15 -21.26
N ILE A 712 -65.73 -1.24 -20.59
CA ILE A 712 -65.64 -2.61 -21.11
C ILE A 712 -66.96 -3.03 -21.79
N ALA A 713 -66.85 -3.89 -22.80
CA ALA A 713 -68.00 -4.38 -23.56
C ALA A 713 -68.40 -5.80 -23.17
N ALA A 714 -67.45 -6.60 -22.70
CA ALA A 714 -67.69 -7.97 -22.28
C ALA A 714 -66.82 -8.38 -21.09
N LEU A 715 -67.26 -9.42 -20.41
CA LEU A 715 -66.59 -10.07 -19.30
C LEU A 715 -66.41 -11.55 -19.67
N LYS A 716 -65.17 -12.04 -19.59
CA LYS A 716 -64.82 -13.43 -19.85
C LYS A 716 -64.66 -14.18 -18.53
N ILE A 717 -65.43 -15.24 -18.36
CA ILE A 717 -65.40 -16.10 -17.17
C ILE A 717 -64.23 -17.07 -17.33
N ASP A 718 -63.31 -17.05 -16.36
CA ASP A 718 -62.13 -17.90 -16.36
C ASP A 718 -62.47 -19.39 -16.47
N ARG A 719 -61.65 -20.12 -17.23
CA ARG A 719 -61.80 -21.56 -17.48
C ARG A 719 -61.87 -22.38 -16.20
N SER A 720 -61.19 -22.01 -15.12
CA SER A 720 -61.18 -22.80 -13.89
C SER A 720 -62.60 -22.99 -13.33
N PHE A 721 -63.44 -21.95 -13.33
CA PHE A 721 -64.83 -22.02 -12.88
C PHE A 721 -65.74 -22.78 -13.84
N VAL A 722 -65.52 -22.62 -15.16
CA VAL A 722 -66.32 -23.29 -16.19
C VAL A 722 -66.02 -24.79 -16.23
N SER A 723 -64.76 -25.18 -16.02
CA SER A 723 -64.35 -26.59 -16.03
C SER A 723 -64.87 -27.37 -14.82
N SER A 724 -64.99 -26.75 -13.65
CA SER A 724 -65.45 -27.37 -12.40
C SER A 724 -66.98 -27.43 -12.25
N MET A 725 -67.75 -26.72 -13.09
CA MET A 725 -69.21 -26.61 -12.95
C MET A 725 -70.00 -27.92 -13.12
N GLY A 726 -69.38 -28.95 -13.70
CA GLY A 726 -69.99 -30.27 -13.89
C GLY A 726 -70.23 -31.00 -12.57
N ASP A 727 -69.24 -30.94 -11.68
CA ASP A 727 -69.19 -31.73 -10.44
C ASP A 727 -69.36 -30.90 -9.16
N ASP A 728 -69.11 -29.58 -9.21
CA ASP A 728 -69.17 -28.68 -8.06
C ASP A 728 -70.31 -27.65 -8.15
N ASP A 729 -71.28 -27.76 -7.24
CA ASP A 729 -72.39 -26.83 -7.12
C ASP A 729 -71.93 -25.40 -6.72
N THR A 730 -70.78 -25.27 -6.06
CA THR A 730 -70.21 -23.97 -5.68
C THR A 730 -69.75 -23.20 -6.91
N SER A 731 -68.90 -23.83 -7.74
CA SER A 731 -68.45 -23.27 -9.01
C SER A 731 -69.64 -22.93 -9.93
N ARG A 732 -70.65 -23.80 -9.98
CA ARG A 732 -71.89 -23.53 -10.72
C ARG A 732 -72.63 -22.28 -10.23
N SER A 733 -72.69 -22.08 -8.92
CA SER A 733 -73.30 -20.90 -8.30
C SER A 733 -72.49 -19.63 -8.56
N ILE A 734 -71.15 -19.71 -8.55
CA ILE A 734 -70.27 -18.59 -8.90
C ILE A 734 -70.49 -18.16 -10.34
N VAL A 735 -70.47 -19.10 -11.29
CA VAL A 735 -70.71 -18.82 -12.72
C VAL A 735 -72.08 -18.13 -12.92
N HIS A 736 -73.14 -18.63 -12.28
CA HIS A 736 -74.46 -17.99 -12.33
C HIS A 736 -74.46 -16.57 -11.76
N ALA A 737 -73.78 -16.33 -10.63
CA ALA A 737 -73.68 -15.01 -10.03
C ALA A 737 -72.89 -14.03 -10.92
N VAL A 738 -71.81 -14.49 -11.56
CA VAL A 738 -71.01 -13.68 -12.50
C VAL A 738 -71.84 -13.30 -13.73
N ILE A 739 -72.60 -14.24 -14.30
CA ILE A 739 -73.49 -13.95 -15.43
C ILE A 739 -74.52 -12.88 -15.04
N ALA A 740 -75.20 -13.06 -13.91
CA ALA A 740 -76.21 -12.12 -13.43
C ALA A 740 -75.64 -10.72 -13.17
N LEU A 741 -74.43 -10.65 -12.59
CA LEU A 741 -73.72 -9.39 -12.35
C LEU A 741 -73.37 -8.67 -13.67
N ALA A 742 -72.80 -9.39 -14.62
CA ALA A 742 -72.40 -8.82 -15.90
C ALA A 742 -73.61 -8.26 -16.66
N HIS A 743 -74.72 -9.00 -16.70
CA HIS A 743 -75.97 -8.52 -17.29
C HIS A 743 -76.55 -7.30 -16.57
N ALA A 744 -76.47 -7.25 -15.23
CA ALA A 744 -76.89 -6.07 -14.46
C ALA A 744 -76.05 -4.81 -14.78
N LEU A 745 -74.80 -5.00 -15.23
CA LEU A 745 -73.91 -3.94 -15.70
C LEU A 745 -74.01 -3.68 -17.21
N GLY A 746 -74.88 -4.40 -17.93
CA GLY A 746 -75.04 -4.28 -19.38
C GLY A 746 -73.88 -4.84 -20.20
N LEU A 747 -73.12 -5.77 -19.63
CA LEU A 747 -71.95 -6.41 -20.26
C LEU A 747 -72.34 -7.75 -20.91
N VAL A 748 -71.68 -8.06 -22.04
CA VAL A 748 -71.77 -9.40 -22.67
C VAL A 748 -70.92 -10.38 -21.88
N VAL A 749 -71.38 -11.62 -21.72
CA VAL A 749 -70.62 -12.67 -21.02
C VAL A 749 -70.09 -13.71 -21.98
N VAL A 750 -68.78 -13.96 -21.89
CA VAL A 750 -68.11 -15.04 -22.63
C VAL A 750 -67.66 -16.10 -21.63
N ALA A 751 -68.07 -17.35 -21.81
CA ALA A 751 -67.57 -18.45 -20.99
C ALA A 751 -66.37 -19.14 -21.68
N GLU A 752 -65.23 -19.17 -21.00
CA GLU A 752 -64.03 -19.83 -21.50
C GLU A 752 -63.92 -21.29 -21.06
N GLY A 753 -63.17 -22.10 -21.81
CA GLY A 753 -62.90 -23.48 -21.44
C GLY A 753 -64.10 -24.42 -21.55
N VAL A 754 -65.04 -24.15 -22.47
CA VAL A 754 -66.15 -25.06 -22.75
C VAL A 754 -65.65 -26.33 -23.43
N GLU A 755 -65.55 -27.42 -22.67
CA GLU A 755 -64.99 -28.70 -23.12
C GLU A 755 -66.03 -29.80 -23.37
N THR A 756 -67.20 -29.73 -22.73
CA THR A 756 -68.23 -30.78 -22.81
C THR A 756 -69.60 -30.23 -23.25
N ALA A 757 -70.42 -31.09 -23.84
CA ALA A 757 -71.79 -30.74 -24.24
C ALA A 757 -72.67 -30.41 -23.02
N GLN A 758 -72.41 -31.06 -21.88
CA GLN A 758 -73.09 -30.79 -20.63
C GLN A 758 -72.75 -29.40 -20.09
N THR A 759 -71.48 -28.99 -20.10
CA THR A 759 -71.03 -27.64 -19.73
C THR A 759 -71.74 -26.59 -20.58
N LEU A 760 -71.75 -26.77 -21.91
CA LEU A 760 -72.44 -25.88 -22.84
C LEU A 760 -73.93 -25.74 -22.52
N ALA A 761 -74.64 -26.85 -22.32
CA ALA A 761 -76.07 -26.85 -22.00
C ALA A 761 -76.40 -26.22 -20.63
N HIS A 762 -75.45 -26.22 -19.67
CA HIS A 762 -75.63 -25.47 -18.42
C HIS A 762 -75.48 -23.96 -18.65
N LEU A 763 -74.45 -23.54 -19.37
CA LEU A 763 -74.21 -22.13 -19.67
C LEU A 763 -75.33 -21.51 -20.53
N GLU A 764 -75.85 -22.25 -21.52
CA GLU A 764 -77.02 -21.85 -22.32
C GLU A 764 -78.25 -21.63 -21.41
N ARG A 765 -78.51 -22.53 -20.45
CA ARG A 765 -79.63 -22.40 -19.49
C ARG A 765 -79.46 -21.23 -18.52
N MET A 766 -78.22 -20.86 -18.20
CA MET A 766 -77.91 -19.70 -17.36
C MET A 766 -77.97 -18.38 -18.14
N GLY A 767 -78.18 -18.42 -19.46
CA GLY A 767 -78.27 -17.23 -20.30
C GLY A 767 -76.91 -16.63 -20.70
N CYS A 768 -75.82 -17.42 -20.68
CA CYS A 768 -74.53 -16.95 -21.16
C CYS A 768 -74.58 -16.62 -22.67
N ASP A 769 -73.96 -15.49 -23.06
CA ASP A 769 -74.13 -14.91 -24.41
C ASP A 769 -73.21 -15.53 -25.46
N SER A 770 -72.00 -15.94 -25.06
CA SER A 770 -70.97 -16.45 -25.96
C SER A 770 -70.08 -17.50 -25.30
N PHE A 771 -69.50 -18.37 -26.13
CA PHE A 771 -68.79 -19.55 -25.67
C PHE A 771 -67.47 -19.74 -26.42
N GLN A 772 -66.44 -20.13 -25.66
CA GLN A 772 -65.13 -20.46 -26.20
C GLN A 772 -64.58 -21.71 -25.50
N GLY A 773 -63.97 -22.63 -26.26
CA GLY A 773 -63.35 -23.81 -25.66
C GLY A 773 -63.02 -24.92 -26.65
N PHE A 774 -62.22 -25.89 -26.20
CA PHE A 774 -61.74 -26.98 -27.05
C PHE A 774 -62.83 -27.96 -27.47
N GLY A 775 -63.93 -28.05 -26.74
CA GLY A 775 -65.09 -28.84 -27.16
C GLY A 775 -65.79 -28.21 -28.38
N LEU A 776 -65.71 -26.89 -28.55
CA LEU A 776 -66.27 -26.21 -29.71
C LEU A 776 -65.29 -26.22 -30.88
N CYS A 777 -64.11 -25.63 -30.66
CA CYS A 777 -63.04 -25.56 -31.64
C CYS A 777 -61.70 -25.32 -30.94
N ARG A 778 -60.67 -26.08 -31.33
CA ARG A 778 -59.30 -25.85 -30.85
C ARG A 778 -58.64 -24.69 -31.60
N PRO A 779 -57.69 -23.97 -30.98
CA PRO A 779 -56.89 -22.96 -31.67
C PRO A 779 -56.18 -23.56 -32.88
N GLY A 780 -56.35 -22.96 -34.05
CA GLY A 780 -55.80 -23.47 -35.31
C GLY A 780 -55.18 -22.38 -36.17
N ALA A 781 -54.47 -22.80 -37.22
CA ALA A 781 -53.91 -21.89 -38.21
C ALA A 781 -55.01 -21.10 -38.95
N ALA A 782 -54.65 -19.96 -39.53
CA ALA A 782 -55.59 -19.02 -40.13
C ALA A 782 -56.44 -19.65 -41.25
N GLU A 783 -55.87 -20.60 -42.00
CA GLU A 783 -56.53 -21.31 -43.10
C GLU A 783 -57.65 -22.23 -42.60
N VAL A 784 -57.43 -22.89 -41.45
CA VAL A 784 -58.42 -23.78 -40.83
C VAL A 784 -59.61 -22.96 -40.34
N ILE A 785 -59.35 -21.82 -39.71
CA ILE A 785 -60.39 -20.93 -39.21
C ILE A 785 -61.10 -20.19 -40.36
N ALA A 786 -60.40 -19.86 -41.45
CA ALA A 786 -61.04 -19.28 -42.65
C ALA A 786 -62.11 -20.21 -43.23
N ALA A 787 -61.82 -21.50 -43.35
CA ALA A 787 -62.78 -22.51 -43.83
C ALA A 787 -64.01 -22.61 -42.90
N LEU A 788 -63.79 -22.50 -41.59
CA LEU A 788 -64.84 -22.48 -40.58
C LEU A 788 -65.77 -21.25 -40.75
N ILE A 789 -65.18 -20.06 -40.92
CA ILE A 789 -65.91 -18.80 -41.11
C ILE A 789 -66.74 -18.83 -42.40
N ALA A 790 -66.19 -19.38 -43.49
CA ALA A 790 -66.89 -19.46 -44.78
C ALA A 790 -68.10 -20.41 -44.76
N GLY A 791 -68.14 -21.39 -43.84
CA GLY A 791 -69.23 -22.37 -43.71
C GLY A 791 -70.52 -21.82 -43.08
N GLY A 792 -70.51 -20.61 -42.51
CA GLY A 792 -71.69 -19.87 -42.00
C GLY A 792 -72.35 -20.42 -40.73
N ARG A 793 -72.46 -21.74 -40.57
CA ARG A 793 -72.89 -22.45 -39.35
C ARG A 793 -72.11 -23.74 -39.20
N VAL A 794 -71.41 -23.88 -38.08
CA VAL A 794 -70.65 -25.09 -37.77
C VAL A 794 -71.44 -25.87 -36.72
N LEU A 795 -71.65 -27.17 -36.94
CA LEU A 795 -72.03 -28.05 -35.85
C LEU A 795 -70.77 -28.24 -34.98
N PRO A 796 -70.75 -27.76 -33.72
CA PRO A 796 -69.58 -27.93 -32.87
C PRO A 796 -69.24 -29.42 -32.72
N VAL A 797 -67.98 -29.75 -32.44
CA VAL A 797 -67.54 -31.14 -32.20
C VAL A 797 -68.46 -31.82 -31.17
N LEU A 798 -68.90 -31.06 -30.16
CA LEU A 798 -69.83 -31.48 -29.12
C LEU A 798 -71.24 -31.87 -29.60
N ARG A 799 -71.73 -31.37 -30.74
CA ARG A 799 -73.05 -31.75 -31.30
C ARG A 799 -72.98 -32.84 -32.37
N ILE A 800 -71.78 -33.24 -32.78
CA ILE A 800 -71.57 -34.40 -33.69
C ILE A 800 -71.45 -35.71 -32.89
N ALA A 801 -71.10 -35.63 -31.60
CA ALA A 801 -70.87 -36.77 -30.71
C ALA A 801 -72.03 -37.09 -29.75
N ALA A 802 -73.17 -36.39 -29.84
CA ALA A 802 -74.34 -36.55 -28.98
C ALA A 802 -75.46 -37.35 -29.67
#